data_AF-A0A0D2C2Y2-F1
#
_entry.id   AF-A0A0D2C2Y2-F1
#
_cell.length_a   1.000
_cell.length_b   1.000
_cell.length_c   1.000
_cell.angle_alpha   90.00
_cell.angle_beta   90.00
_cell.angle_gamma   90.00
#
_symmetry.space_group_name_H-M   'P 1'
#
loop_
_entity.id
_entity.type
_entity.pdbx_description
1 polymer ?
#
loop_
_entity_poly.entity_id
_entity_poly.type
_entity_poly.pdbx_seq_one_letter_code
_entity_poly.pdbx_strand_id
1 'polypeptide(L)'
;MQRPGFEQLPLRTGDPPFSAWSLYGPNDQLGTLNLLTPEVVTDAAQEIKSGVRIGLDSRIDYLARPPHNRKPLTHTVIHKAPRAVHDDELNFNSQISSQWDGLRHFGYQSLGLFYNGAKVSELSGPEATPNLGIHAWCAQGIVGRGVLLDYLHWSNSHGRAYDKLGDHRITVQTLQSIADAQGVSFRKGDILIIRTGFHAGYDSLSDEEKIGWAHQVPTKHVGVETSREMAKWLWDSQFSAVAADAPAFEAIPKRSSGINDLFLHEILLSGWGMPIDDPGYQMLRQAEQGDVDFITGDYLAEVSLAENAEAMRAGEHDGWFSTCWDGIEQSIDIIVEKRIKVVVNGGGLNPRGLAEKVQLLKEKNCRVKVAFVSGDDLFEETKNQIQSTGQLPPHHDSDNPNVIVDKRTFAVEDLDRKPLVAANAYLGARAIVAALNLGADIIICGRVSDASPVIAAAWWWYGWQATDYDRLAGALLAGHLIECSGYVTGGNFAGFDAFDLDLLVDIPFGIAEISDDGTCVITIHDTGKGIVNVDVVRCQLLYELQGAIYLNSDVTADVSNAEVQQVGKNRVRLTGVKGSPPPATTKLGIFYRDGYQCQLLLNATGYNTALKWELLQKQVKYVLEQKGLLHKFDVIDFQIVGTPETNPRTQLCSTTYCRIFAQANEAATVASLRGAWAEFVMQHFSGLHYALDFRSAAPMRYIAYYPALYPQDSLREFGHILNSDGSISQSISADHPPEYQSPGKRLNYDTEPSFVPLSTETKLVRLGVLALGRSGDKGGNINFGIFPKVSKIWPWFQGFMSRTRLRDLIGEDWRDEYFIERMEFPGIHSVHFVIYGILGRGSSSTVALDNLGKGFADYIRDKWVEVPVEIVHQISE
;
A
#
# COMPACT_ATOMS: atom_id res chain seq x y z
N MET A 1 -5.61 -2.80 -25.22
CA MET A 1 -5.83 -2.12 -26.51
C MET A 1 -4.58 -2.23 -27.38
N GLN A 2 -4.67 -2.17 -28.73
CA GLN A 2 -3.48 -2.07 -29.58
C GLN A 2 -3.00 -0.61 -29.60
N ARG A 3 -1.77 -0.34 -29.14
CA ARG A 3 -1.20 1.03 -29.14
C ARG A 3 -1.24 1.58 -30.59
N PRO A 4 -1.80 2.77 -30.84
CA PRO A 4 -1.80 3.36 -32.17
C PRO A 4 -0.35 3.59 -32.62
N GLY A 5 -0.08 3.43 -33.91
CA GLY A 5 1.22 3.79 -34.45
C GLY A 5 1.41 5.31 -34.41
N PHE A 6 2.65 5.77 -34.23
CA PHE A 6 2.97 7.20 -34.09
C PHE A 6 2.40 8.10 -35.22
N GLU A 7 2.17 7.55 -36.42
CA GLU A 7 1.53 8.25 -37.54
C GLU A 7 0.09 8.72 -37.26
N GLN A 8 -0.53 8.19 -36.21
CA GLN A 8 -1.91 8.47 -35.81
C GLN A 8 -1.97 9.55 -34.69
N LEU A 9 -0.84 10.14 -34.30
CA LEU A 9 -0.76 11.20 -33.29
C LEU A 9 -0.73 12.61 -33.94
N PRO A 10 -1.41 13.61 -33.38
CA PRO A 10 -2.24 13.54 -32.17
C PRO A 10 -3.59 12.86 -32.41
N LEU A 11 -4.11 12.21 -31.37
CA LEU A 11 -5.32 11.38 -31.45
C LEU A 11 -6.61 12.20 -31.61
N ARG A 12 -6.62 13.46 -31.16
CA ARG A 12 -7.76 14.38 -31.31
C ARG A 12 -7.35 15.65 -32.05
N THR A 13 -8.28 16.17 -32.86
CA THR A 13 -8.11 17.46 -33.55
C THR A 13 -8.11 18.61 -32.55
N GLY A 14 -6.95 19.23 -32.32
CA GLY A 14 -6.77 20.38 -31.43
C GLY A 14 -5.82 20.13 -30.25
N ASP A 15 -5.44 18.87 -30.00
CA ASP A 15 -4.38 18.54 -29.05
C ASP A 15 -2.99 18.95 -29.60
N PRO A 16 -1.95 19.08 -28.74
CA PRO A 16 -0.60 19.45 -29.17
C PRO A 16 0.03 18.47 -30.17
N PRO A 17 1.01 18.90 -31.00
CA PRO A 17 1.61 18.02 -31.99
C PRO A 17 2.25 16.79 -31.35
N PHE A 18 1.96 15.63 -31.95
CA PHE A 18 2.43 14.31 -31.51
C PHE A 18 1.99 13.85 -30.11
N SER A 19 1.09 14.57 -29.44
CA SER A 19 0.58 14.14 -28.15
C SER A 19 -0.28 12.88 -28.26
N ALA A 20 -0.14 11.98 -27.29
CA ALA A 20 -1.02 10.85 -27.08
C ALA A 20 -2.00 11.11 -25.92
N TRP A 21 -2.36 12.38 -25.71
CA TRP A 21 -3.48 12.76 -24.84
C TRP A 21 -4.72 11.97 -25.29
N SER A 22 -5.47 11.41 -24.33
CA SER A 22 -6.59 10.49 -24.61
C SER A 22 -6.24 9.10 -25.17
N LEU A 23 -4.97 8.66 -25.23
CA LEU A 23 -4.72 7.25 -25.55
C LEU A 23 -5.15 6.34 -24.39
N TYR A 24 -4.61 6.69 -23.25
CA TYR A 24 -4.63 5.95 -22.01
C TYR A 24 -5.83 6.45 -21.20
N GLY A 25 -5.79 7.76 -20.93
CA GLY A 25 -6.78 8.67 -21.50
C GLY A 25 -6.46 10.12 -21.15
N PRO A 26 -7.43 11.05 -21.23
CA PRO A 26 -7.13 12.47 -21.24
C PRO A 26 -6.84 13.08 -19.86
N ASN A 27 -6.64 12.28 -18.83
CA ASN A 27 -6.14 12.73 -17.51
C ASN A 27 -4.97 11.94 -16.97
N ASP A 28 -4.50 10.97 -17.74
CA ASP A 28 -3.32 10.19 -17.45
C ASP A 28 -2.19 11.11 -16.89
N GLN A 29 -1.46 10.64 -15.88
CA GLN A 29 -0.31 11.32 -15.24
C GLN A 29 0.95 10.41 -15.22
N LEU A 30 0.97 9.37 -16.05
CA LEU A 30 1.96 8.29 -16.13
C LEU A 30 2.49 8.03 -17.52
N GLY A 31 1.63 8.35 -18.50
CA GLY A 31 1.74 7.97 -19.88
C GLY A 31 2.13 6.52 -20.05
N THR A 32 3.39 6.37 -20.43
CA THR A 32 3.93 5.11 -20.88
C THR A 32 4.36 4.20 -19.74
N LEU A 33 4.34 4.62 -18.47
CA LEU A 33 4.58 3.70 -17.35
C LEU A 33 3.49 2.61 -17.27
N ASN A 34 2.31 2.85 -17.85
CA ASN A 34 1.30 1.82 -18.10
C ASN A 34 1.73 0.71 -19.06
N LEU A 35 2.87 0.86 -19.75
CA LEU A 35 3.51 -0.20 -20.52
C LEU A 35 4.40 -1.08 -19.65
N LEU A 36 4.80 -0.65 -18.44
CA LEU A 36 4.83 -1.55 -17.27
C LEU A 36 3.37 -1.90 -16.92
N THR A 37 2.69 -2.53 -17.87
CA THR A 37 1.69 -3.52 -17.53
C THR A 37 2.41 -4.59 -16.73
N PRO A 38 1.84 -5.10 -15.65
CA PRO A 38 2.50 -6.15 -14.90
C PRO A 38 2.88 -7.33 -15.79
N GLU A 39 2.12 -7.70 -16.85
CA GLU A 39 2.46 -8.69 -17.89
C GLU A 39 3.69 -8.27 -18.78
N VAL A 40 4.60 -7.44 -18.23
CA VAL A 40 6.00 -7.15 -18.62
C VAL A 40 7.01 -7.36 -17.47
N VAL A 41 6.61 -7.25 -16.19
CA VAL A 41 7.52 -7.24 -15.03
C VAL A 41 8.12 -8.60 -14.61
N THR A 42 7.38 -9.74 -14.56
CA THR A 42 8.05 -11.08 -14.49
C THR A 42 9.03 -11.27 -15.63
N ASP A 43 8.62 -11.03 -16.88
CA ASP A 43 9.45 -11.13 -18.08
C ASP A 43 10.71 -10.26 -18.01
N ALA A 44 10.74 -9.27 -17.09
CA ALA A 44 11.92 -8.52 -16.69
C ALA A 44 12.72 -9.21 -15.57
N ALA A 45 12.07 -9.56 -14.47
CA ALA A 45 12.70 -10.22 -13.32
C ALA A 45 13.27 -11.60 -13.68
N GLN A 46 12.75 -12.25 -14.73
CA GLN A 46 13.30 -13.47 -15.31
C GLN A 46 14.70 -13.27 -15.92
N GLU A 47 15.15 -12.03 -16.17
CA GLU A 47 16.54 -11.75 -16.54
C GLU A 47 17.51 -11.90 -15.33
N ILE A 48 17.01 -12.01 -14.09
CA ILE A 48 17.80 -12.23 -12.85
C ILE A 48 18.32 -13.67 -12.80
N LYS A 49 19.41 -13.95 -13.52
CA LYS A 49 20.04 -15.29 -13.55
C LYS A 49 21.32 -15.42 -12.72
N SER A 50 21.98 -14.32 -12.36
CA SER A 50 23.32 -14.34 -11.72
C SER A 50 23.34 -13.85 -10.26
N GLY A 51 22.26 -13.20 -9.79
CA GLY A 51 22.24 -12.52 -8.48
C GLY A 51 23.18 -11.31 -8.37
N VAL A 52 23.85 -10.90 -9.44
CA VAL A 52 24.72 -9.72 -9.47
C VAL A 52 23.86 -8.47 -9.42
N ARG A 53 24.17 -7.58 -8.48
CA ARG A 53 23.50 -6.27 -8.31
C ARG A 53 24.45 -5.16 -8.73
N ILE A 54 23.94 -4.21 -9.51
CA ILE A 54 24.69 -3.05 -10.02
C ILE A 54 23.89 -1.80 -9.65
N GLY A 55 24.51 -0.86 -8.94
CA GLY A 55 23.91 0.47 -8.72
C GLY A 55 24.02 1.31 -9.99
N LEU A 56 22.95 2.01 -10.34
CA LEU A 56 22.87 2.96 -11.47
C LEU A 56 22.81 4.42 -10.99
N ASP A 57 22.90 4.61 -9.67
CA ASP A 57 22.91 5.89 -8.97
C ASP A 57 24.28 6.57 -9.04
N SER A 58 24.28 7.84 -9.45
CA SER A 58 25.41 8.75 -9.27
C SER A 58 25.36 9.37 -7.88
N ARG A 59 26.52 9.73 -7.32
CA ARG A 59 26.61 10.49 -6.06
C ARG A 59 25.89 11.84 -6.23
N ILE A 60 25.21 12.33 -5.20
CA ILE A 60 24.39 13.57 -5.25
C ILE A 60 25.25 14.83 -5.55
N ASP A 61 26.58 14.74 -5.37
CA ASP A 61 27.58 15.75 -5.72
C ASP A 61 28.38 15.43 -7.00
N TYR A 62 27.96 14.48 -7.85
CA TYR A 62 28.73 14.04 -9.01
C TYR A 62 28.99 15.17 -10.03
N LEU A 63 27.99 16.01 -10.31
CA LEU A 63 28.14 17.19 -11.14
C LEU A 63 28.77 18.33 -10.32
N ALA A 64 30.08 18.56 -10.52
CA ALA A 64 30.87 19.61 -9.85
C ALA A 64 30.22 21.00 -9.89
N ARG A 65 29.40 21.27 -10.93
CA ARG A 65 28.31 22.23 -10.87
C ARG A 65 27.14 21.76 -11.75
N PRO A 66 25.90 21.72 -11.24
CA PRO A 66 24.74 21.41 -12.07
C PRO A 66 24.50 22.44 -13.18
N PRO A 67 24.05 22.03 -14.38
CA PRO A 67 23.65 22.93 -15.46
C PRO A 67 22.32 23.64 -15.15
N HIS A 68 21.87 24.49 -16.07
CA HIS A 68 20.60 25.23 -15.96
C HIS A 68 20.45 26.09 -14.69
N ASN A 69 21.57 26.51 -14.08
CA ASN A 69 21.63 27.27 -12.83
C ASN A 69 20.92 26.57 -11.63
N ARG A 70 20.77 25.24 -11.67
CA ARG A 70 20.24 24.44 -10.56
C ARG A 70 21.20 24.54 -9.35
N LYS A 71 20.67 24.55 -8.12
CA LYS A 71 21.47 24.68 -6.90
C LYS A 71 22.26 23.37 -6.63
N PRO A 72 23.60 23.41 -6.44
CA PRO A 72 24.37 22.22 -6.06
C PRO A 72 24.02 21.74 -4.64
N LEU A 73 24.38 20.49 -4.35
CA LEU A 73 24.26 19.92 -3.00
C LEU A 73 24.99 20.80 -1.97
N THR A 74 24.29 21.14 -0.90
CA THR A 74 24.90 21.58 0.37
C THR A 74 24.85 20.39 1.33
N HIS A 75 26.01 19.94 1.79
CA HIS A 75 26.15 18.83 2.75
C HIS A 75 27.01 19.30 3.93
N THR A 76 26.44 19.30 5.13
CA THR A 76 27.11 19.79 6.35
C THR A 76 27.29 18.64 7.33
N VAL A 77 28.52 18.21 7.55
CA VAL A 77 28.90 17.13 8.48
C VAL A 77 29.30 17.74 9.83
N ILE A 78 28.45 17.60 10.84
CA ILE A 78 28.48 18.35 12.10
C ILE A 78 29.16 17.53 13.21
N HIS A 79 30.48 17.72 13.40
CA HIS A 79 31.23 17.06 14.48
C HIS A 79 30.77 17.51 15.87
N LYS A 80 30.20 16.61 16.68
CA LYS A 80 29.65 16.85 18.02
C LYS A 80 30.73 16.79 19.12
N ALA A 81 31.82 17.51 18.89
CA ALA A 81 33.01 17.58 19.74
C ALA A 81 32.66 17.87 21.22
N PRO A 82 33.41 17.31 22.20
CA PRO A 82 34.62 16.50 22.05
C PRO A 82 34.36 15.02 21.71
N ARG A 83 33.11 14.61 21.45
CA ARG A 83 32.78 13.24 21.03
C ARG A 83 33.04 13.08 19.54
N ALA A 84 33.68 11.98 19.14
CA ALA A 84 33.85 11.58 17.74
C ALA A 84 32.54 11.05 17.14
N VAL A 85 31.57 11.95 16.96
CA VAL A 85 30.23 11.71 16.40
C VAL A 85 29.93 12.83 15.40
N HIS A 86 29.31 12.50 14.28
CA HIS A 86 28.90 13.46 13.25
C HIS A 86 27.41 13.24 12.92
N ASP A 87 26.67 14.32 12.71
CA ASP A 87 25.34 14.30 12.07
C ASP A 87 25.43 15.04 10.74
N ASP A 88 24.61 14.67 9.76
CA ASP A 88 24.67 15.21 8.40
C ASP A 88 23.38 15.97 8.04
N GLU A 89 23.52 17.22 7.57
CA GLU A 89 22.42 18.00 6.98
C GLU A 89 22.60 18.09 5.46
N LEU A 90 21.52 17.86 4.71
CA LEU A 90 21.50 17.83 3.23
C LEU A 90 20.48 18.82 2.68
N ASN A 91 20.89 19.63 1.70
CA ASN A 91 19.99 20.53 0.96
C ASN A 91 20.38 20.53 -0.54
N PHE A 92 19.49 20.03 -1.39
CA PHE A 92 19.70 19.85 -2.82
C PHE A 92 18.43 20.14 -3.62
N ASN A 93 18.58 20.39 -4.92
CA ASN A 93 17.47 20.36 -5.87
C ASN A 93 17.31 18.93 -6.41
N SER A 94 16.08 18.44 -6.58
CA SER A 94 15.83 17.03 -6.97
C SER A 94 16.31 16.64 -8.37
N GLN A 95 16.81 17.60 -9.17
CA GLN A 95 17.28 17.42 -10.53
C GLN A 95 18.80 17.66 -10.69
N ILE A 96 19.64 17.11 -9.79
CA ILE A 96 21.11 17.30 -9.82
C ILE A 96 21.98 16.02 -9.77
N SER A 97 21.37 14.83 -9.71
CA SER A 97 22.07 13.52 -9.64
C SER A 97 21.47 12.53 -10.65
N SER A 98 21.58 11.20 -10.43
CA SER A 98 20.57 10.27 -10.95
C SER A 98 19.21 10.68 -10.35
N GLN A 99 18.24 11.00 -11.21
CA GLN A 99 17.20 11.96 -10.85
C GLN A 99 15.86 11.72 -11.54
N TRP A 100 14.88 12.49 -11.06
CA TRP A 100 13.46 12.25 -11.25
C TRP A 100 12.83 13.55 -11.83
N ASP A 101 12.62 13.56 -13.15
CA ASP A 101 11.88 14.58 -13.90
C ASP A 101 10.40 14.16 -14.11
N GLY A 102 9.65 14.04 -13.02
CA GLY A 102 8.20 13.73 -13.04
C GLY A 102 7.41 14.76 -13.85
N LEU A 103 6.18 14.44 -14.27
CA LEU A 103 5.51 15.14 -15.38
C LEU A 103 5.26 16.66 -15.18
N ARG A 104 5.38 17.19 -13.95
CA ARG A 104 5.56 18.62 -13.63
C ARG A 104 6.78 19.28 -14.28
N HIS A 105 7.76 18.53 -14.76
CA HIS A 105 9.09 19.06 -15.06
C HIS A 105 9.13 19.93 -16.32
N PHE A 106 8.47 19.52 -17.40
CA PHE A 106 8.61 20.19 -18.70
C PHE A 106 7.32 20.21 -19.52
N GLY A 107 6.61 21.35 -19.47
CA GLY A 107 5.41 21.62 -20.25
C GLY A 107 5.71 21.95 -21.72
N TYR A 108 4.69 21.85 -22.58
CA TYR A 108 4.67 22.45 -23.92
C TYR A 108 4.88 23.97 -23.82
N GLN A 109 6.06 24.43 -24.22
CA GLN A 109 6.58 25.77 -23.93
C GLN A 109 5.79 26.87 -24.66
N SER A 110 5.26 26.57 -25.84
CA SER A 110 4.43 27.49 -26.64
C SER A 110 2.97 27.57 -26.19
N LEU A 111 2.51 26.64 -25.34
CA LEU A 111 1.12 26.52 -24.90
C LEU A 111 0.94 26.79 -23.40
N GLY A 112 1.99 26.62 -22.59
CA GLY A 112 1.92 26.71 -21.12
C GLY A 112 1.21 25.52 -20.46
N LEU A 113 1.12 24.39 -21.18
CA LEU A 113 0.39 23.18 -20.77
C LEU A 113 1.36 22.02 -20.54
N PHE A 114 1.14 21.28 -19.46
CA PHE A 114 1.83 20.04 -19.15
C PHE A 114 1.04 18.84 -19.69
N TYR A 115 1.38 17.62 -19.28
CA TYR A 115 0.68 16.43 -19.75
C TYR A 115 -0.84 16.53 -19.54
N ASN A 116 -1.59 16.08 -20.55
CA ASN A 116 -3.04 16.15 -20.63
C ASN A 116 -3.68 17.54 -20.42
N GLY A 117 -2.91 18.63 -20.46
CA GLY A 117 -3.43 20.00 -20.48
C GLY A 117 -3.42 20.75 -19.14
N ALA A 118 -2.81 20.19 -18.09
CA ALA A 118 -2.61 20.89 -16.81
C ALA A 118 -1.76 22.16 -16.97
N LYS A 119 -1.95 23.17 -16.13
CA LYS A 119 -1.38 24.53 -16.29
C LYS A 119 -0.34 24.87 -15.22
N VAL A 120 0.60 25.76 -15.55
CA VAL A 120 1.64 26.27 -14.63
C VAL A 120 1.08 26.68 -13.25
N SER A 121 -0.10 27.32 -13.23
CA SER A 121 -0.78 27.81 -12.01
C SER A 121 -1.38 26.72 -11.12
N GLU A 122 -1.71 25.54 -11.67
CA GLU A 122 -2.19 24.39 -10.90
C GLU A 122 -1.04 23.64 -10.22
N LEU A 123 0.17 23.77 -10.79
CA LEU A 123 1.36 23.04 -10.35
C LEU A 123 2.27 23.87 -9.42
N SER A 124 2.10 25.20 -9.36
CA SER A 124 2.92 26.10 -8.55
C SER A 124 2.20 27.39 -8.13
N GLY A 125 2.33 27.78 -6.86
CA GLY A 125 1.66 28.95 -6.27
C GLY A 125 0.95 28.62 -4.94
N PRO A 126 0.13 29.54 -4.40
CA PRO A 126 -0.70 29.28 -3.22
C PRO A 126 -1.74 28.17 -3.45
N GLU A 127 -2.25 28.09 -4.69
CA GLU A 127 -3.24 27.09 -5.13
C GLU A 127 -2.59 25.79 -5.64
N ALA A 128 -1.31 25.56 -5.33
CA ALA A 128 -0.57 24.43 -5.88
C ALA A 128 -1.14 23.08 -5.41
N THR A 129 -1.52 22.27 -6.37
CA THR A 129 -1.79 20.85 -6.20
C THR A 129 -0.46 20.07 -6.15
N PRO A 130 -0.43 18.78 -5.76
CA PRO A 130 0.72 17.88 -5.97
C PRO A 130 0.72 17.11 -7.31
N ASN A 131 -0.35 17.21 -8.11
CA ASN A 131 -0.58 16.64 -9.46
C ASN A 131 0.62 16.64 -10.40
N LEU A 132 0.79 15.59 -11.22
CA LEU A 132 1.95 15.36 -12.10
C LEU A 132 3.28 15.24 -11.32
N GLY A 133 3.24 14.99 -10.00
CA GLY A 133 4.36 15.14 -9.07
C GLY A 133 4.78 13.89 -8.32
N ILE A 134 6.07 13.85 -7.96
CA ILE A 134 6.94 12.72 -7.57
C ILE A 134 6.48 11.72 -6.47
N HIS A 135 5.32 11.89 -5.86
CA HIS A 135 4.92 11.12 -4.68
C HIS A 135 4.38 9.71 -4.99
N ALA A 136 4.58 9.19 -6.21
CA ALA A 136 3.46 8.55 -6.87
C ALA A 136 3.79 7.49 -7.98
N TRP A 137 4.85 7.55 -8.81
CA TRP A 137 5.38 6.32 -9.49
C TRP A 137 5.88 5.41 -8.33
N CYS A 138 6.36 6.02 -7.23
CA CYS A 138 6.48 5.47 -5.87
C CYS A 138 5.30 4.60 -5.38
N ALA A 139 4.07 4.78 -5.87
CA ALA A 139 2.91 3.97 -5.46
C ALA A 139 3.02 2.49 -5.91
N GLN A 140 3.92 2.17 -6.85
CA GLN A 140 4.28 0.80 -7.23
C GLN A 140 5.77 0.63 -7.61
N GLY A 141 6.55 1.72 -7.63
CA GLY A 141 7.94 1.76 -8.07
C GLY A 141 8.10 1.69 -9.60
N ILE A 142 9.30 1.97 -10.11
CA ILE A 142 9.63 1.83 -11.53
C ILE A 142 10.39 0.51 -11.70
N VAL A 143 9.62 -0.57 -11.86
CA VAL A 143 10.13 -1.95 -11.81
C VAL A 143 9.77 -2.69 -13.09
N GLY A 144 10.77 -2.99 -13.91
CA GLY A 144 10.57 -3.51 -15.26
C GLY A 144 11.88 -3.85 -15.95
N ARG A 145 11.82 -4.14 -17.26
CA ARG A 145 12.99 -4.67 -17.99
C ARG A 145 13.92 -3.54 -18.44
N GLY A 146 14.94 -3.26 -17.62
CA GLY A 146 16.03 -2.38 -18.00
C GLY A 146 16.79 -2.94 -19.20
N VAL A 147 16.66 -2.31 -20.37
CA VAL A 147 17.39 -2.64 -21.59
C VAL A 147 18.47 -1.60 -21.84
N LEU A 148 19.72 -2.00 -21.58
CA LEU A 148 20.89 -1.16 -21.78
C LEU A 148 21.35 -1.20 -23.26
N LEU A 149 21.37 -0.04 -23.91
CA LEU A 149 22.06 0.15 -25.19
C LEU A 149 23.36 0.93 -24.96
N ASP A 150 24.50 0.26 -25.12
CA ASP A 150 25.82 0.83 -24.86
C ASP A 150 26.40 1.52 -26.09
N TYR A 151 25.91 2.73 -26.35
CA TYR A 151 26.39 3.57 -27.45
C TYR A 151 27.89 3.84 -27.34
N LEU A 152 28.42 4.08 -26.14
CA LEU A 152 29.85 4.30 -25.91
C LEU A 152 30.68 3.10 -26.35
N HIS A 153 30.33 1.89 -25.91
CA HIS A 153 31.04 0.67 -26.28
C HIS A 153 30.97 0.41 -27.79
N TRP A 154 29.77 0.49 -28.38
CA TRP A 154 29.56 0.24 -29.80
C TRP A 154 30.29 1.25 -30.70
N SER A 155 30.25 2.53 -30.34
CA SER A 155 30.90 3.59 -31.12
C SER A 155 32.43 3.42 -31.09
N ASN A 156 32.99 3.06 -29.92
CA ASN A 156 34.41 2.72 -29.78
C ASN A 156 34.80 1.47 -30.60
N SER A 157 34.00 0.39 -30.58
CA SER A 157 34.32 -0.85 -31.31
C SER A 157 34.23 -0.70 -32.83
N HIS A 158 33.43 0.26 -33.32
CA HIS A 158 33.35 0.65 -34.73
C HIS A 158 34.33 1.77 -35.12
N GLY A 159 35.24 2.18 -34.23
CA GLY A 159 36.22 3.24 -34.50
C GLY A 159 35.62 4.63 -34.71
N ARG A 160 34.40 4.87 -34.22
CA ARG A 160 33.66 6.13 -34.39
C ARG A 160 33.93 7.07 -33.22
N ALA A 161 34.69 8.12 -33.48
CA ALA A 161 34.82 9.22 -32.53
C ALA A 161 33.58 10.12 -32.55
N TYR A 162 33.14 10.55 -31.37
CA TYR A 162 32.06 11.51 -31.17
C TYR A 162 32.30 12.30 -29.88
N ASP A 163 31.72 13.49 -29.82
CA ASP A 163 31.72 14.36 -28.65
C ASP A 163 30.71 13.83 -27.61
N LYS A 164 31.19 13.59 -26.38
CA LYS A 164 30.40 13.04 -25.26
C LYS A 164 29.77 14.12 -24.39
N LEU A 165 30.04 15.40 -24.69
CA LEU A 165 29.67 16.57 -23.91
C LEU A 165 29.07 17.71 -24.75
N GLY A 166 29.27 17.69 -26.08
CA GLY A 166 28.66 18.60 -27.06
C GLY A 166 27.30 18.12 -27.59
N ASP A 167 26.84 18.68 -28.72
CA ASP A 167 25.47 18.49 -29.26
C ASP A 167 25.28 17.19 -30.06
N HIS A 168 26.00 16.13 -29.68
CA HIS A 168 26.02 14.87 -30.43
C HIS A 168 24.68 14.13 -30.36
N ARG A 169 24.26 13.62 -31.51
CA ARG A 169 22.94 13.01 -31.74
C ARG A 169 23.05 11.52 -31.97
N ILE A 170 22.44 10.77 -31.07
CA ILE A 170 22.28 9.32 -31.19
C ILE A 170 21.02 9.05 -32.03
N THR A 171 21.19 8.46 -33.21
CA THR A 171 20.08 8.23 -34.16
C THR A 171 19.39 6.89 -33.93
N VAL A 172 18.14 6.78 -34.37
CA VAL A 172 17.34 5.53 -34.32
C VAL A 172 18.09 4.35 -34.93
N GLN A 173 18.65 4.54 -36.12
CA GLN A 173 19.34 3.48 -36.87
C GLN A 173 20.62 3.04 -36.14
N THR A 174 21.23 3.94 -35.36
CA THR A 174 22.39 3.60 -34.53
C THR A 174 21.95 2.80 -33.30
N LEU A 175 20.87 3.18 -32.62
CA LEU A 175 20.31 2.40 -31.49
C LEU A 175 19.87 1.00 -31.91
N GLN A 176 19.29 0.86 -33.09
CA GLN A 176 18.96 -0.45 -33.69
C GLN A 176 20.23 -1.25 -34.01
N SER A 177 21.25 -0.63 -34.61
CA SER A 177 22.56 -1.26 -34.87
C SER A 177 23.30 -1.69 -33.59
N ILE A 178 23.03 -1.03 -32.45
CA ILE A 178 23.54 -1.39 -31.13
C ILE A 178 22.79 -2.60 -30.58
N ALA A 179 21.46 -2.60 -30.67
CA ALA A 179 20.61 -3.71 -30.25
C ALA A 179 20.95 -5.01 -31.00
N ASP A 180 21.05 -4.95 -32.33
CA ASP A 180 21.47 -6.07 -33.19
C ASP A 180 22.85 -6.60 -32.79
N ALA A 181 23.83 -5.71 -32.59
CA ALA A 181 25.19 -6.08 -32.20
C ALA A 181 25.30 -6.66 -30.78
N GLN A 182 24.39 -6.27 -29.87
CA GLN A 182 24.27 -6.83 -28.52
C GLN A 182 23.42 -8.12 -28.47
N GLY A 183 22.74 -8.50 -29.56
CA GLY A 183 21.76 -9.60 -29.55
C GLY A 183 20.49 -9.29 -28.75
N VAL A 184 20.17 -8.00 -28.57
CA VAL A 184 19.07 -7.51 -27.75
C VAL A 184 17.83 -7.29 -28.61
N SER A 185 16.75 -8.02 -28.30
CA SER A 185 15.41 -7.70 -28.79
C SER A 185 14.65 -6.84 -27.79
N PHE A 186 13.95 -5.83 -28.30
CA PHE A 186 13.01 -5.03 -27.52
C PHE A 186 11.71 -5.79 -27.29
N ARG A 187 11.11 -5.60 -26.13
CA ARG A 187 9.78 -6.07 -25.73
C ARG A 187 8.94 -4.86 -25.34
N LYS A 188 7.61 -5.01 -25.41
CA LYS A 188 6.68 -4.01 -24.86
C LYS A 188 7.06 -3.75 -23.40
N GLY A 189 7.06 -2.48 -23.01
CA GLY A 189 7.28 -2.04 -21.64
C GLY A 189 8.73 -2.12 -21.16
N ASP A 190 9.70 -2.39 -22.03
CA ASP A 190 11.11 -2.23 -21.69
C ASP A 190 11.38 -0.80 -21.17
N ILE A 191 12.18 -0.69 -20.12
CA ILE A 191 12.76 0.56 -19.64
C ILE A 191 14.04 0.77 -20.45
N LEU A 192 14.03 1.73 -21.37
CA LEU A 192 15.17 1.95 -22.25
C LEU A 192 16.25 2.76 -21.53
N ILE A 193 17.43 2.16 -21.35
CA ILE A 193 18.58 2.80 -20.71
C ILE A 193 19.67 3.03 -21.78
N ILE A 194 19.96 4.29 -22.11
CA ILE A 194 20.97 4.63 -23.11
C ILE A 194 22.24 5.11 -22.44
N ARG A 195 23.32 4.34 -22.58
CA ARG A 195 24.66 4.77 -22.15
C ARG A 195 25.33 5.56 -23.29
N THR A 196 25.04 6.86 -23.32
CA THR A 196 25.59 7.84 -24.27
C THR A 196 27.11 7.99 -24.11
N GLY A 197 27.65 7.65 -22.93
CA GLY A 197 29.04 7.84 -22.55
C GLY A 197 29.33 9.19 -21.91
N PHE A 198 28.30 9.88 -21.40
CA PHE A 198 28.43 11.19 -20.76
C PHE A 198 29.48 11.19 -19.64
N HIS A 199 29.39 10.28 -18.66
CA HIS A 199 30.35 10.17 -17.55
C HIS A 199 31.79 10.01 -18.06
N ALA A 200 32.01 9.18 -19.08
CA ALA A 200 33.33 8.98 -19.68
C ALA A 200 33.86 10.23 -20.44
N GLY A 201 32.99 11.17 -20.78
CA GLY A 201 33.37 12.52 -21.20
C GLY A 201 33.65 13.44 -20.00
N TYR A 202 32.70 13.51 -19.06
CA TYR A 202 32.73 14.44 -17.93
C TYR A 202 33.89 14.17 -16.96
N ASP A 203 34.18 12.89 -16.69
CA ASP A 203 35.31 12.44 -15.87
C ASP A 203 36.67 12.74 -16.53
N SER A 204 36.71 12.98 -17.85
CA SER A 204 37.92 13.34 -18.58
C SER A 204 38.26 14.84 -18.54
N LEU A 205 37.33 15.67 -18.08
CA LEU A 205 37.55 17.11 -17.87
C LEU A 205 38.25 17.41 -16.54
N SER A 206 39.06 18.47 -16.51
CA SER A 206 39.45 19.11 -15.25
C SER A 206 38.26 19.81 -14.59
N ASP A 207 38.34 20.11 -13.30
CA ASP A 207 37.18 20.69 -12.58
C ASP A 207 36.84 22.13 -13.04
N GLU A 208 37.82 22.88 -13.57
CA GLU A 208 37.57 24.16 -14.23
C GLU A 208 36.78 23.96 -15.54
N GLU A 209 37.14 22.96 -16.34
CA GLU A 209 36.41 22.61 -17.57
C GLU A 209 35.01 22.05 -17.27
N LYS A 210 34.83 21.26 -16.20
CA LYS A 210 33.50 20.79 -15.74
C LYS A 210 32.58 21.96 -15.38
N ILE A 211 33.11 22.97 -14.70
CA ILE A 211 32.38 24.20 -14.39
C ILE A 211 32.12 24.99 -15.68
N GLY A 212 33.11 25.13 -16.57
CA GLY A 212 32.95 25.80 -17.87
C GLY A 212 31.87 25.16 -18.74
N TRP A 213 31.83 23.82 -18.80
CA TRP A 213 30.80 23.04 -19.50
C TRP A 213 29.39 23.29 -18.93
N ALA A 214 29.25 23.36 -17.60
CA ALA A 214 27.97 23.65 -16.94
C ALA A 214 27.45 25.08 -17.18
N HIS A 215 28.33 26.00 -17.60
CA HIS A 215 28.02 27.40 -17.94
C HIS A 215 28.05 27.70 -19.44
N GLN A 216 28.19 26.70 -20.30
CA GLN A 216 28.29 26.90 -21.75
C GLN A 216 26.98 27.49 -22.34
N VAL A 217 27.10 28.45 -23.25
CA VAL A 217 25.96 29.08 -23.93
C VAL A 217 26.16 29.03 -25.45
N PRO A 218 25.22 28.45 -26.23
CA PRO A 218 24.07 27.67 -25.77
C PRO A 218 24.50 26.38 -25.06
N THR A 219 23.67 25.89 -24.13
CA THR A 219 23.84 24.57 -23.49
C THR A 219 24.03 23.49 -24.54
N LYS A 220 24.92 22.53 -24.29
CA LYS A 220 25.06 21.33 -25.13
C LYS A 220 25.10 20.08 -24.26
N HIS A 221 24.24 19.12 -24.57
CA HIS A 221 24.25 17.79 -23.98
C HIS A 221 24.22 16.76 -25.12
N VAL A 222 24.93 15.64 -24.95
CA VAL A 222 24.77 14.45 -25.79
C VAL A 222 23.45 13.77 -25.43
N GLY A 223 22.76 13.16 -26.40
CA GLY A 223 21.53 12.44 -26.15
C GLY A 223 20.93 11.84 -27.42
N VAL A 224 19.68 11.39 -27.34
CA VAL A 224 18.93 10.97 -28.53
C VAL A 224 18.63 12.17 -29.44
N GLU A 225 18.51 11.92 -30.74
CA GLU A 225 18.15 12.99 -31.68
C GLU A 225 16.70 13.47 -31.50
N THR A 226 16.50 14.79 -31.45
CA THR A 226 15.19 15.44 -31.52
C THR A 226 14.63 15.33 -32.96
N SER A 227 14.13 14.15 -33.35
CA SER A 227 13.58 13.88 -34.69
C SER A 227 12.22 13.18 -34.62
N ARG A 228 11.44 13.30 -35.71
CA ARG A 228 10.17 12.58 -35.88
C ARG A 228 10.38 11.07 -35.88
N GLU A 229 11.49 10.62 -36.41
CA GLU A 229 11.92 9.22 -36.48
C GLU A 229 12.23 8.67 -35.09
N MET A 230 12.90 9.44 -34.22
CA MET A 230 13.17 9.08 -32.83
C MET A 230 11.89 9.03 -32.01
N ALA A 231 11.05 10.06 -32.13
CA ALA A 231 9.75 10.06 -31.47
C ALA A 231 8.90 8.84 -31.91
N LYS A 232 8.84 8.58 -33.22
CA LYS A 232 8.22 7.38 -33.78
C LYS A 232 8.79 6.10 -33.21
N TRP A 233 10.10 5.94 -33.16
CA TRP A 233 10.73 4.70 -32.73
C TRP A 233 10.54 4.42 -31.24
N LEU A 234 10.68 5.44 -30.38
CA LEU A 234 10.42 5.30 -28.94
C LEU A 234 8.96 4.89 -28.67
N TRP A 235 8.04 5.49 -29.41
CA TRP A 235 6.60 5.21 -29.35
C TRP A 235 6.23 3.82 -29.88
N ASP A 236 6.61 3.50 -31.13
CA ASP A 236 6.25 2.26 -31.81
C ASP A 236 6.95 1.02 -31.19
N SER A 237 8.13 1.18 -30.58
CA SER A 237 8.84 0.10 -29.84
C SER A 237 8.24 -0.17 -28.45
N GLN A 238 7.35 0.70 -27.98
CA GLN A 238 6.58 0.55 -26.74
C GLN A 238 7.41 0.56 -25.45
N PHE A 239 8.46 1.37 -25.37
CA PHE A 239 9.19 1.61 -24.11
C PHE A 239 8.28 2.22 -23.05
N SER A 240 8.45 1.78 -21.80
CA SER A 240 7.64 2.23 -20.66
C SER A 240 8.18 3.46 -19.96
N ALA A 241 9.50 3.53 -19.81
CA ALA A 241 10.25 4.66 -19.29
C ALA A 241 11.54 4.81 -20.11
N VAL A 242 12.14 6.00 -20.11
CA VAL A 242 13.42 6.24 -20.78
C VAL A 242 14.42 6.93 -19.86
N ALA A 243 15.63 6.39 -19.81
CA ALA A 243 16.74 6.89 -19.01
C ALA A 243 18.01 6.99 -19.86
N ALA A 244 18.89 7.93 -19.49
CA ALA A 244 20.21 8.07 -20.09
C ALA A 244 21.25 8.39 -19.01
N ASP A 245 22.53 8.16 -19.32
CA ASP A 245 23.65 8.58 -18.46
C ASP A 245 23.97 10.09 -18.59
N ALA A 246 23.27 10.83 -19.45
CA ALA A 246 23.45 12.27 -19.67
C ALA A 246 22.42 13.14 -18.90
N PRO A 247 22.77 14.39 -18.47
CA PRO A 247 21.86 15.29 -17.73
C PRO A 247 20.66 15.88 -18.51
N ALA A 248 20.34 15.33 -19.68
CA ALA A 248 19.07 15.45 -20.38
C ALA A 248 18.96 14.26 -21.35
N PHE A 249 17.74 13.76 -21.61
CA PHE A 249 17.57 12.58 -22.47
C PHE A 249 17.88 12.86 -23.95
N GLU A 250 17.53 14.05 -24.45
CA GLU A 250 17.74 14.47 -25.84
C GLU A 250 18.98 15.35 -26.05
N ALA A 251 19.50 15.36 -27.27
CA ALA A 251 20.69 16.13 -27.65
C ALA A 251 20.39 17.64 -27.80
N ILE A 252 20.82 18.41 -26.79
CA ILE A 252 20.67 19.87 -26.73
C ILE A 252 21.85 20.56 -27.46
N PRO A 253 21.63 21.66 -28.21
CA PRO A 253 20.34 22.27 -28.57
C PRO A 253 19.68 21.53 -29.75
N LYS A 254 18.35 21.65 -29.90
CA LYS A 254 17.64 21.15 -31.09
C LYS A 254 18.08 21.89 -32.37
N ARG A 255 18.11 21.20 -33.52
CA ARG A 255 18.45 21.79 -34.83
C ARG A 255 17.19 22.07 -35.66
N SER A 256 17.22 23.18 -36.40
CA SER A 256 16.07 23.85 -37.02
C SER A 256 15.45 23.16 -38.25
N SER A 257 15.62 21.84 -38.39
CA SER A 257 14.93 21.02 -39.40
C SER A 257 13.88 20.06 -38.80
N GLY A 258 13.85 19.95 -37.46
CA GLY A 258 12.59 19.98 -36.72
C GLY A 258 11.92 18.67 -36.28
N ILE A 259 11.14 18.82 -35.21
CA ILE A 259 9.91 18.08 -34.91
C ILE A 259 8.82 19.11 -34.56
N ASN A 260 8.51 19.99 -35.53
CA ASN A 260 7.62 21.15 -35.39
C ASN A 260 8.05 22.12 -34.26
N ASP A 261 9.34 22.44 -34.18
CA ASP A 261 9.97 23.28 -33.15
C ASP A 261 9.74 22.85 -31.68
N LEU A 262 9.28 21.62 -31.44
CA LEU A 262 9.22 21.02 -30.11
C LEU A 262 10.58 20.44 -29.68
N PHE A 263 10.78 20.34 -28.36
CA PHE A 263 11.73 19.44 -27.72
C PHE A 263 11.11 18.04 -27.60
N LEU A 264 11.94 16.98 -27.50
CA LEU A 264 11.43 15.69 -27.07
C LEU A 264 10.85 15.79 -25.66
N HIS A 265 11.46 16.48 -24.69
CA HIS A 265 10.88 16.56 -23.32
C HIS A 265 9.43 17.10 -23.29
N GLU A 266 9.05 17.99 -24.23
CA GLU A 266 7.64 18.42 -24.39
C GLU A 266 6.73 17.29 -24.88
N ILE A 267 7.23 16.40 -25.75
CA ILE A 267 6.50 15.28 -26.34
C ILE A 267 6.52 14.05 -25.44
N LEU A 268 7.64 13.74 -24.78
CA LEU A 268 7.77 12.60 -23.88
C LEU A 268 6.92 12.88 -22.63
N LEU A 269 7.36 13.81 -21.76
CA LEU A 269 6.66 14.15 -20.53
C LEU A 269 5.27 14.71 -20.83
N SER A 270 5.20 15.85 -21.52
CA SER A 270 3.92 16.56 -21.68
C SER A 270 3.07 16.13 -22.86
N GLY A 271 3.57 15.32 -23.79
CA GLY A 271 2.80 14.81 -24.93
C GLY A 271 2.28 13.39 -24.73
N TRP A 272 3.09 12.52 -24.14
CA TRP A 272 2.79 11.10 -23.97
C TRP A 272 2.62 10.67 -22.53
N GLY A 273 2.99 11.54 -21.57
CA GLY A 273 3.15 11.20 -20.16
C GLY A 273 4.38 10.34 -19.90
N MET A 274 5.26 10.17 -20.89
CA MET A 274 6.34 9.19 -20.81
C MET A 274 7.28 9.49 -19.64
N PRO A 275 7.47 8.51 -18.73
CA PRO A 275 8.39 8.57 -17.63
C PRO A 275 9.81 8.90 -18.04
N ILE A 276 10.23 10.02 -17.45
CA ILE A 276 11.60 10.36 -17.10
C ILE A 276 11.63 10.52 -15.54
N ASP A 277 10.93 9.62 -14.82
CA ASP A 277 10.81 9.40 -13.35
C ASP A 277 10.16 10.56 -12.49
N ASP A 278 8.97 10.69 -11.84
CA ASP A 278 7.92 9.91 -11.07
C ASP A 278 6.50 10.64 -11.04
N PRO A 279 5.31 10.05 -11.38
CA PRO A 279 4.04 10.06 -10.56
C PRO A 279 2.98 8.86 -10.61
N GLY A 280 1.81 9.00 -9.97
CA GLY A 280 0.82 8.08 -9.28
C GLY A 280 -0.04 6.97 -9.87
N TYR A 281 0.46 5.74 -9.89
CA TYR A 281 0.10 4.92 -11.04
C TYR A 281 -1.03 3.87 -10.96
N GLN A 282 -1.68 3.64 -9.80
CA GLN A 282 -2.68 2.54 -9.69
C GLN A 282 -4.10 2.90 -10.18
N MET A 283 -4.68 4.03 -9.74
CA MET A 283 -6.08 4.38 -10.09
C MET A 283 -6.27 4.43 -11.61
N LEU A 284 -5.28 5.05 -12.25
CA LEU A 284 -5.16 5.22 -13.68
C LEU A 284 -4.87 3.92 -14.43
N ARG A 285 -3.93 3.08 -13.94
CA ARG A 285 -3.75 1.72 -14.46
C ARG A 285 -5.09 0.96 -14.52
N GLN A 286 -5.92 1.06 -13.48
CA GLN A 286 -7.25 0.44 -13.49
C GLN A 286 -8.20 1.12 -14.49
N ALA A 287 -8.18 2.46 -14.59
CA ALA A 287 -8.96 3.23 -15.55
C ALA A 287 -8.60 2.95 -17.01
N GLU A 288 -7.35 2.56 -17.29
CA GLU A 288 -6.83 2.25 -18.62
C GLU A 288 -7.01 0.81 -19.05
N GLN A 289 -6.47 -0.13 -18.26
CA GLN A 289 -6.03 -1.43 -18.78
C GLN A 289 -7.19 -2.40 -19.04
N GLY A 290 -8.38 -2.06 -18.54
CA GLY A 290 -9.62 -2.78 -18.78
C GLY A 290 -10.79 -1.86 -19.14
N ASP A 291 -11.95 -2.47 -19.27
CA ASP A 291 -13.24 -1.82 -19.32
C ASP A 291 -13.86 -2.02 -17.93
N VAL A 292 -14.02 -0.94 -17.16
CA VAL A 292 -14.50 -0.98 -15.77
C VAL A 292 -15.52 0.13 -15.55
N ASP A 293 -16.74 -0.24 -15.14
CA ASP A 293 -17.83 0.73 -14.93
C ASP A 293 -17.57 1.62 -13.69
N PHE A 294 -16.84 1.08 -12.71
CA PHE A 294 -16.49 1.75 -11.47
C PHE A 294 -15.01 1.54 -11.10
N ILE A 295 -14.44 2.53 -10.42
CA ILE A 295 -13.22 2.40 -9.63
C ILE A 295 -13.56 2.75 -8.18
N THR A 296 -13.41 1.76 -7.30
CA THR A 296 -13.51 1.94 -5.85
C THR A 296 -12.12 1.97 -5.22
N GLY A 297 -11.94 2.71 -4.13
CA GLY A 297 -10.65 2.76 -3.44
C GLY A 297 -10.77 2.97 -1.94
N ASP A 298 -10.16 2.05 -1.19
CA ASP A 298 -9.88 2.17 0.23
C ASP A 298 -8.47 2.74 0.47
N TYR A 299 -8.40 3.74 1.35
CA TYR A 299 -7.22 4.47 1.78
C TYR A 299 -7.12 4.55 3.32
N LEU A 300 -8.07 3.98 4.08
CA LEU A 300 -8.28 4.29 5.50
C LEU A 300 -7.90 3.15 6.44
N ALA A 301 -6.61 3.01 6.72
CA ALA A 301 -6.17 2.31 7.93
C ALA A 301 -6.59 3.07 9.21
N GLU A 302 -6.96 2.35 10.28
CA GLU A 302 -7.36 2.93 11.58
C GLU A 302 -6.27 3.86 12.15
N VAL A 303 -5.00 3.43 12.06
CA VAL A 303 -3.83 4.20 12.53
C VAL A 303 -3.71 5.53 11.78
N SER A 304 -3.77 5.49 10.44
CA SER A 304 -3.56 6.66 9.59
C SER A 304 -4.68 7.71 9.73
N LEU A 305 -5.92 7.28 9.99
CA LEU A 305 -7.02 8.21 10.31
C LEU A 305 -6.73 9.00 11.60
N ALA A 306 -6.15 8.34 12.60
CA ALA A 306 -5.83 8.95 13.89
C ALA A 306 -4.62 9.89 13.81
N GLU A 307 -3.55 9.49 13.11
CA GLU A 307 -2.35 10.32 12.88
C GLU A 307 -2.70 11.57 12.06
N ASN A 308 -3.48 11.42 10.99
CA ASN A 308 -3.95 12.55 10.17
C ASN A 308 -4.83 13.52 10.98
N ALA A 309 -5.56 13.05 12.00
CA ALA A 309 -6.38 13.92 12.85
C ALA A 309 -5.53 14.79 13.80
N GLU A 310 -4.39 14.30 14.27
CA GLU A 310 -3.46 15.13 15.04
C GLU A 310 -2.84 16.22 14.16
N ALA A 311 -2.32 15.85 12.99
CA ALA A 311 -1.65 16.77 12.07
C ALA A 311 -2.62 17.80 11.46
N MET A 312 -3.86 17.40 11.12
CA MET A 312 -4.88 18.32 10.64
C MET A 312 -5.26 19.37 11.69
N ARG A 313 -5.35 18.97 12.97
CA ARG A 313 -5.61 19.90 14.09
C ARG A 313 -4.42 20.80 14.42
N ALA A 314 -3.21 20.43 14.01
CA ALA A 314 -2.03 21.28 14.08
C ALA A 314 -1.93 22.27 12.90
N GLY A 315 -2.68 22.07 11.82
CA GLY A 315 -2.51 22.79 10.56
C GLY A 315 -1.34 22.30 9.71
N GLU A 316 -0.85 21.08 9.98
CA GLU A 316 0.29 20.44 9.31
C GLU A 316 -0.14 19.42 8.24
N HIS A 317 -1.43 19.05 8.19
CA HIS A 317 -2.01 18.14 7.21
C HIS A 317 -3.40 18.59 6.73
N ASP A 318 -3.71 18.29 5.48
CA ASP A 318 -4.96 18.70 4.79
C ASP A 318 -6.22 17.95 5.30
N GLY A 319 -6.04 16.70 5.76
CA GLY A 319 -7.10 15.84 6.32
C GLY A 319 -7.59 14.75 5.36
N TRP A 320 -7.32 14.89 4.07
CA TRP A 320 -7.55 13.88 3.02
C TRP A 320 -6.23 13.28 2.50
N PHE A 321 -6.31 12.21 1.72
CA PHE A 321 -5.13 11.46 1.27
C PHE A 321 -4.58 12.00 -0.04
N SER A 322 -3.32 12.42 -0.04
CA SER A 322 -2.63 12.99 -1.21
C SER A 322 -2.58 12.03 -2.38
N THR A 323 -2.37 10.73 -2.15
CA THR A 323 -2.37 9.65 -3.17
C THR A 323 -3.75 9.36 -3.74
N CYS A 324 -4.85 9.67 -3.02
CA CYS A 324 -6.21 9.60 -3.56
C CYS A 324 -6.47 10.79 -4.49
N TRP A 325 -6.11 11.98 -4.03
CA TRP A 325 -6.21 13.21 -4.80
C TRP A 325 -5.40 13.15 -6.10
N ASP A 326 -4.14 12.73 -5.97
CA ASP A 326 -3.24 12.46 -7.09
C ASP A 326 -3.86 11.41 -8.01
N GLY A 327 -4.21 10.21 -7.51
CA GLY A 327 -4.96 9.19 -8.26
C GLY A 327 -6.16 9.72 -9.07
N ILE A 328 -6.91 10.68 -8.53
CA ILE A 328 -8.03 11.31 -9.24
C ILE A 328 -7.56 12.25 -10.34
N GLU A 329 -6.57 13.13 -10.12
CA GLU A 329 -6.00 13.90 -11.23
C GLU A 329 -5.09 13.05 -12.14
N GLN A 330 -4.82 11.78 -11.81
CA GLN A 330 -4.30 10.80 -12.76
C GLN A 330 -5.41 10.28 -13.68
N SER A 331 -6.70 10.48 -13.33
CA SER A 331 -7.77 9.68 -13.92
C SER A 331 -9.00 10.47 -14.41
N ILE A 332 -9.26 11.70 -13.95
CA ILE A 332 -10.57 12.41 -14.11
C ILE A 332 -11.11 12.49 -15.54
N ASP A 333 -10.38 12.96 -16.54
CA ASP A 333 -10.76 12.92 -17.96
C ASP A 333 -10.81 11.49 -18.59
N ILE A 334 -10.16 10.44 -18.06
CA ILE A 334 -10.47 9.03 -18.48
C ILE A 334 -11.83 8.63 -17.94
N ILE A 335 -12.05 8.94 -16.66
CA ILE A 335 -13.32 8.84 -15.96
C ILE A 335 -14.40 9.65 -16.72
N VAL A 336 -14.07 10.75 -17.39
CA VAL A 336 -14.96 11.46 -18.34
C VAL A 336 -15.18 10.68 -19.64
N GLU A 337 -14.11 10.26 -20.31
CA GLU A 337 -14.17 9.64 -21.65
C GLU A 337 -14.91 8.31 -21.61
N LYS A 338 -14.45 7.39 -20.77
CA LYS A 338 -15.07 6.07 -20.53
C LYS A 338 -16.34 6.15 -19.68
N ARG A 339 -16.58 7.27 -18.98
CA ARG A 339 -17.70 7.48 -18.03
C ARG A 339 -17.67 6.55 -16.81
N ILE A 340 -16.47 6.12 -16.42
CA ILE A 340 -16.22 5.37 -15.18
C ILE A 340 -16.77 6.18 -14.00
N LYS A 341 -17.31 5.52 -12.98
CA LYS A 341 -17.69 6.17 -11.72
C LYS A 341 -16.67 5.90 -10.62
N VAL A 342 -16.32 6.92 -9.84
CA VAL A 342 -15.33 6.79 -8.76
C VAL A 342 -15.99 6.95 -7.40
N VAL A 343 -15.71 6.01 -6.49
CA VAL A 343 -16.19 6.05 -5.11
C VAL A 343 -15.02 5.70 -4.19
N VAL A 344 -14.49 6.68 -3.47
CA VAL A 344 -13.23 6.55 -2.71
C VAL A 344 -13.34 7.14 -1.32
N ASN A 345 -12.85 6.43 -0.30
CA ASN A 345 -12.83 6.91 1.09
C ASN A 345 -11.57 7.75 1.43
N GLY A 346 -10.71 8.02 0.44
CA GLY A 346 -9.53 8.87 0.58
C GLY A 346 -9.80 10.34 0.91
N GLY A 347 -11.05 10.74 1.11
CA GLY A 347 -11.42 11.99 1.77
C GLY A 347 -11.04 12.01 3.26
N GLY A 348 -10.99 10.84 3.92
CA GLY A 348 -10.53 10.72 5.30
C GLY A 348 -11.34 11.55 6.28
N LEU A 349 -10.70 12.57 6.86
CA LEU A 349 -11.32 13.49 7.83
C LEU A 349 -11.93 14.72 7.16
N ASN A 350 -11.66 14.92 5.88
CA ASN A 350 -12.08 16.11 5.13
C ASN A 350 -12.49 15.73 3.70
N PRO A 351 -13.53 14.88 3.52
CA PRO A 351 -14.02 14.49 2.20
C PRO A 351 -14.56 15.68 1.41
N ARG A 352 -15.06 16.71 2.11
CA ARG A 352 -15.46 17.98 1.50
C ARG A 352 -14.28 18.69 0.83
N GLY A 353 -13.17 18.91 1.54
CA GLY A 353 -12.02 19.63 1.01
C GLY A 353 -11.41 18.95 -0.21
N LEU A 354 -11.34 17.62 -0.21
CA LEU A 354 -10.94 16.85 -1.39
C LEU A 354 -11.95 16.98 -2.54
N ALA A 355 -13.25 16.86 -2.28
CA ALA A 355 -14.27 17.04 -3.32
C ALA A 355 -14.27 18.47 -3.91
N GLU A 356 -14.07 19.50 -3.09
CA GLU A 356 -13.88 20.88 -3.54
C GLU A 356 -12.64 21.00 -4.43
N LYS A 357 -11.51 20.36 -4.06
CA LYS A 357 -10.28 20.32 -4.87
C LYS A 357 -10.49 19.62 -6.22
N VAL A 358 -11.23 18.50 -6.26
CA VAL A 358 -11.59 17.75 -7.50
C VAL A 358 -12.56 18.52 -8.37
N GLN A 359 -13.43 19.32 -7.76
CA GLN A 359 -14.33 20.21 -8.48
C GLN A 359 -13.57 21.41 -9.08
N LEU A 360 -12.52 21.91 -8.43
CA LEU A 360 -11.70 23.04 -8.88
C LEU A 360 -10.72 22.72 -10.02
N LEU A 361 -10.56 21.46 -10.43
CA LEU A 361 -9.86 21.08 -11.68
C LEU A 361 -10.57 21.59 -12.96
N LYS A 362 -11.68 22.33 -12.83
CA LYS A 362 -12.63 22.63 -13.92
C LYS A 362 -12.67 24.11 -14.28
N GLU A 363 -11.75 24.54 -15.13
CA GLU A 363 -11.90 25.84 -15.81
C GLU A 363 -12.71 25.77 -17.12
N LYS A 364 -12.82 24.61 -17.81
CA LYS A 364 -13.02 24.64 -19.29
C LYS A 364 -14.07 23.73 -19.95
N ASN A 365 -14.53 22.59 -19.38
CA ASN A 365 -15.43 21.70 -20.14
C ASN A 365 -16.36 20.74 -19.33
N CYS A 366 -15.79 19.80 -18.57
CA CYS A 366 -16.43 18.50 -18.35
C CYS A 366 -17.66 18.51 -17.41
N ARG A 367 -18.71 17.78 -17.78
CA ARG A 367 -20.02 17.69 -17.08
C ARG A 367 -20.03 16.80 -15.81
N VAL A 368 -18.87 16.36 -15.34
CA VAL A 368 -18.74 15.45 -14.18
C VAL A 368 -19.34 16.10 -12.94
N LYS A 369 -20.27 15.41 -12.29
CA LYS A 369 -20.77 15.78 -10.97
C LYS A 369 -19.87 15.20 -9.89
N VAL A 370 -19.18 16.07 -9.15
CA VAL A 370 -18.44 15.68 -7.94
C VAL A 370 -19.36 15.80 -6.75
N ALA A 371 -19.26 14.84 -5.84
CA ALA A 371 -19.99 14.82 -4.59
C ALA A 371 -19.08 14.43 -3.42
N PHE A 372 -19.52 14.73 -2.20
CA PHE A 372 -18.94 14.15 -0.99
C PHE A 372 -20.01 13.56 -0.07
N VAL A 373 -19.63 12.55 0.71
CA VAL A 373 -20.44 12.02 1.81
C VAL A 373 -20.03 12.70 3.12
N SER A 374 -21.00 13.00 3.98
CA SER A 374 -20.77 13.41 5.37
C SER A 374 -21.68 12.66 6.34
N GLY A 375 -21.42 12.80 7.64
CA GLY A 375 -22.15 12.14 8.73
C GLY A 375 -21.36 11.07 9.47
N ASP A 376 -20.08 10.86 9.10
CA ASP A 376 -19.18 9.91 9.75
C ASP A 376 -18.46 10.52 10.97
N ASP A 377 -18.05 11.80 10.92
CA ASP A 377 -17.42 12.49 12.04
C ASP A 377 -18.43 12.75 13.18
N LEU A 378 -18.30 11.97 14.25
CA LEU A 378 -19.06 12.08 15.49
C LEU A 378 -18.18 12.59 16.64
N PHE A 379 -17.07 13.29 16.37
CA PHE A 379 -16.08 13.71 17.38
C PHE A 379 -16.71 14.53 18.52
N GLU A 380 -17.44 15.60 18.20
CA GLU A 380 -18.07 16.43 19.21
C GLU A 380 -19.25 15.72 19.89
N GLU A 381 -20.01 14.88 19.19
CA GLU A 381 -21.11 14.11 19.81
C GLU A 381 -20.58 13.10 20.84
N THR A 382 -19.60 12.28 20.43
CA THR A 382 -18.92 11.29 21.28
C THR A 382 -18.30 11.96 22.51
N LYS A 383 -17.60 13.09 22.31
CA LYS A 383 -17.01 13.89 23.39
C LYS A 383 -18.06 14.42 24.37
N ASN A 384 -19.14 15.01 23.88
CA ASN A 384 -20.22 15.53 24.73
C ASN A 384 -20.97 14.40 25.46
N GLN A 385 -21.15 13.22 24.84
CA GLN A 385 -21.73 12.04 25.48
C GLN A 385 -20.87 11.58 26.66
N ILE A 386 -19.57 11.37 26.46
CA ILE A 386 -18.65 10.93 27.51
C ILE A 386 -18.60 11.97 28.64
N GLN A 387 -18.48 13.26 28.32
CA GLN A 387 -18.42 14.34 29.31
C GLN A 387 -19.71 14.53 30.13
N SER A 388 -20.88 14.21 29.56
CA SER A 388 -22.17 14.39 30.24
C SER A 388 -22.67 13.15 30.99
N THR A 389 -22.29 11.95 30.55
CA THR A 389 -22.73 10.67 31.14
C THR A 389 -21.68 9.97 31.99
N GLY A 390 -20.39 10.25 31.75
CA GLY A 390 -19.29 9.45 32.30
C GLY A 390 -19.21 8.03 31.75
N GLN A 391 -19.80 7.77 30.57
CA GLN A 391 -19.90 6.44 29.97
C GLN A 391 -19.47 6.46 28.49
N LEU A 392 -18.86 5.36 28.06
CA LEU A 392 -18.56 5.07 26.66
C LEU A 392 -19.75 4.36 25.99
N PRO A 393 -19.93 4.48 24.66
CA PRO A 393 -20.79 3.57 23.91
C PRO A 393 -20.26 2.13 24.03
N PRO A 394 -21.10 1.09 23.85
CA PRO A 394 -20.68 -0.31 24.03
C PRO A 394 -19.46 -0.68 23.19
N HIS A 395 -18.50 -1.41 23.77
CA HIS A 395 -17.35 -1.95 23.04
C HIS A 395 -17.81 -2.96 21.98
N HIS A 396 -17.16 -2.99 20.82
CA HIS A 396 -17.51 -3.83 19.67
C HIS A 396 -17.78 -5.31 20.00
N ASP A 397 -17.01 -5.88 20.93
CA ASP A 397 -17.14 -7.29 21.33
C ASP A 397 -17.99 -7.51 22.59
N SER A 398 -18.75 -6.51 23.08
CA SER A 398 -19.51 -6.57 24.34
C SER A 398 -20.51 -7.72 24.42
N ASP A 399 -21.02 -8.16 23.28
CA ASP A 399 -22.07 -9.16 23.17
C ASP A 399 -21.53 -10.60 23.32
N ASN A 400 -20.21 -10.77 23.41
CA ASN A 400 -19.57 -12.06 23.67
C ASN A 400 -19.05 -12.11 25.12
N PRO A 401 -19.81 -12.67 26.09
CA PRO A 401 -19.46 -12.63 27.52
C PRO A 401 -18.25 -13.49 27.91
N ASN A 402 -17.59 -14.14 26.95
CA ASN A 402 -16.34 -14.88 27.13
C ASN A 402 -15.10 -14.01 26.81
N VAL A 403 -15.27 -12.83 26.21
CA VAL A 403 -14.18 -11.97 25.76
C VAL A 403 -13.75 -11.04 26.90
N ILE A 404 -12.48 -11.13 27.30
CA ILE A 404 -11.89 -10.26 28.32
C ILE A 404 -11.09 -9.16 27.61
N VAL A 405 -11.67 -7.95 27.59
CA VAL A 405 -11.01 -6.76 27.04
C VAL A 405 -9.98 -6.22 28.04
N ASP A 406 -8.81 -5.77 27.55
CA ASP A 406 -7.79 -5.12 28.38
C ASP A 406 -8.40 -3.89 29.10
N LYS A 407 -8.22 -3.80 30.43
CA LYS A 407 -8.77 -2.71 31.25
C LYS A 407 -8.30 -1.33 30.80
N ARG A 408 -7.13 -1.25 30.16
CA ARG A 408 -6.54 0.00 29.64
C ARG A 408 -7.22 0.48 28.36
N THR A 409 -8.09 -0.32 27.73
CA THR A 409 -8.95 0.09 26.60
C THR A 409 -9.96 1.16 27.03
N PHE A 410 -10.45 1.08 28.28
CA PHE A 410 -11.43 2.03 28.83
C PHE A 410 -10.81 3.34 29.36
N ALA A 411 -9.49 3.55 29.19
CA ALA A 411 -8.80 4.72 29.73
C ALA A 411 -9.30 6.07 29.18
N VAL A 412 -10.00 6.08 28.05
CA VAL A 412 -10.60 7.27 27.42
C VAL A 412 -11.75 7.89 28.23
N GLU A 413 -12.25 7.23 29.28
CA GLU A 413 -13.20 7.81 30.23
C GLU A 413 -12.64 9.08 30.93
N ASP A 414 -11.32 9.15 31.15
CA ASP A 414 -10.62 10.30 31.74
C ASP A 414 -10.14 11.28 30.65
N LEU A 415 -11.09 11.94 29.96
CA LEU A 415 -10.80 12.83 28.84
C LEU A 415 -9.86 14.02 29.18
N ASP A 416 -9.79 14.44 30.46
CA ASP A 416 -8.87 15.49 30.90
C ASP A 416 -7.40 15.03 30.86
N ARG A 417 -7.13 13.76 31.15
CA ARG A 417 -5.80 13.14 30.97
C ARG A 417 -5.60 12.52 29.58
N LYS A 418 -6.69 12.04 28.96
CA LYS A 418 -6.70 11.14 27.80
C LYS A 418 -7.55 11.73 26.66
N PRO A 419 -7.22 12.93 26.15
CA PRO A 419 -8.10 13.67 25.25
C PRO A 419 -8.33 12.95 23.92
N LEU A 420 -9.59 13.01 23.48
CA LEU A 420 -10.08 12.45 22.23
C LEU A 420 -9.37 13.09 21.01
N VAL A 421 -8.99 12.26 20.05
CA VAL A 421 -8.32 12.63 18.79
C VAL A 421 -9.30 12.60 17.62
N ALA A 422 -10.07 11.52 17.46
CA ALA A 422 -11.07 11.35 16.42
C ALA A 422 -12.18 10.40 16.90
N ALA A 423 -13.37 10.48 16.31
CA ALA A 423 -14.44 9.50 16.50
C ALA A 423 -15.27 9.42 15.22
N ASN A 424 -15.02 8.41 14.37
CA ASN A 424 -15.68 8.28 13.07
C ASN A 424 -16.50 6.99 12.96
N ALA A 425 -17.77 7.12 12.60
CA ALA A 425 -18.68 6.01 12.34
C ALA A 425 -18.38 5.36 10.98
N TYR A 426 -18.56 4.05 10.88
CA TYR A 426 -18.39 3.30 9.64
C TYR A 426 -19.69 3.37 8.84
N LEU A 427 -19.86 4.41 8.02
CA LEU A 427 -21.07 4.61 7.22
C LEU A 427 -21.30 3.48 6.19
N GLY A 428 -22.54 3.39 5.71
CA GLY A 428 -22.93 2.46 4.65
C GLY A 428 -22.81 3.04 3.23
N ALA A 429 -23.37 2.28 2.29
CA ALA A 429 -23.51 2.60 0.88
C ALA A 429 -24.62 3.63 0.61
N ARG A 430 -25.56 3.83 1.53
CA ARG A 430 -26.81 4.57 1.28
C ARG A 430 -26.58 6.04 0.87
N ALA A 431 -25.75 6.80 1.60
CA ALA A 431 -25.40 8.16 1.17
C ALA A 431 -24.67 8.22 -0.18
N ILE A 432 -23.89 7.19 -0.51
CA ILE A 432 -23.23 7.05 -1.81
C ILE A 432 -24.28 6.82 -2.91
N VAL A 433 -25.19 5.85 -2.73
CA VAL A 433 -26.29 5.56 -3.66
C VAL A 433 -27.22 6.77 -3.83
N ALA A 434 -27.48 7.54 -2.76
CA ALA A 434 -28.23 8.78 -2.84
C ALA A 434 -27.53 9.84 -3.72
N ALA A 435 -26.21 9.99 -3.62
CA ALA A 435 -25.43 10.87 -4.49
C ALA A 435 -25.38 10.35 -5.95
N LEU A 436 -25.21 9.03 -6.17
CA LEU A 436 -25.27 8.39 -7.49
C LEU A 436 -26.65 8.60 -8.16
N ASN A 437 -27.74 8.56 -7.39
CA ASN A 437 -29.11 8.84 -7.87
C ASN A 437 -29.33 10.31 -8.25
N LEU A 438 -28.61 11.25 -7.64
CA LEU A 438 -28.53 12.64 -8.14
C LEU A 438 -27.60 12.79 -9.36
N GLY A 439 -27.01 11.69 -9.82
CA GLY A 439 -26.12 11.60 -10.98
C GLY A 439 -24.67 11.91 -10.68
N ALA A 440 -24.19 11.76 -9.44
CA ALA A 440 -22.77 11.90 -9.13
C ALA A 440 -21.90 10.91 -9.93
N ASP A 441 -20.71 11.35 -10.32
CA ASP A 441 -19.74 10.61 -11.12
C ASP A 441 -18.45 10.34 -10.33
N ILE A 442 -18.04 11.27 -9.47
CA ILE A 442 -16.99 11.08 -8.47
C ILE A 442 -17.57 11.38 -7.09
N ILE A 443 -17.44 10.44 -6.15
CA ILE A 443 -17.90 10.55 -4.78
C ILE A 443 -16.71 10.37 -3.83
N ILE A 444 -16.46 11.40 -3.03
CA ILE A 444 -15.44 11.38 -1.99
C ILE A 444 -16.09 11.09 -0.64
N CYS A 445 -15.70 10.01 0.02
CA CYS A 445 -16.21 9.60 1.32
C CYS A 445 -15.21 9.92 2.44
N GLY A 446 -15.72 10.18 3.65
CA GLY A 446 -14.97 10.06 4.90
C GLY A 446 -14.89 8.59 5.31
N ARG A 447 -15.08 8.26 6.59
CA ARG A 447 -15.20 6.85 6.99
C ARG A 447 -16.52 6.23 6.51
N VAL A 448 -16.42 5.42 5.47
CA VAL A 448 -17.39 4.37 5.13
C VAL A 448 -16.83 3.01 5.56
N SER A 449 -17.67 1.99 5.58
CA SER A 449 -17.23 0.59 5.64
C SER A 449 -16.53 0.22 4.33
N ASP A 450 -15.49 -0.61 4.41
CA ASP A 450 -14.44 -0.66 3.40
C ASP A 450 -14.91 -1.24 2.05
N ALA A 451 -15.84 -2.21 2.11
CA ALA A 451 -16.57 -2.75 0.97
C ALA A 451 -17.80 -1.94 0.54
N SER A 452 -18.33 -0.99 1.34
CA SER A 452 -19.57 -0.27 1.00
C SER A 452 -19.49 0.63 -0.26
N PRO A 453 -18.33 1.15 -0.72
CA PRO A 453 -18.18 1.69 -2.08
C PRO A 453 -18.58 0.71 -3.20
N VAL A 454 -18.26 -0.58 -3.03
CA VAL A 454 -18.57 -1.64 -4.01
C VAL A 454 -20.04 -2.05 -3.92
N ILE A 455 -20.60 -2.12 -2.72
CA ILE A 455 -22.05 -2.29 -2.50
C ILE A 455 -22.82 -1.15 -3.20
N ALA A 456 -22.40 0.10 -3.02
CA ALA A 456 -23.04 1.27 -3.61
C ALA A 456 -22.99 1.24 -5.15
N ALA A 457 -21.86 0.85 -5.73
CA ALA A 457 -21.69 0.71 -7.16
C ALA A 457 -22.68 -0.30 -7.76
N ALA A 458 -22.70 -1.54 -7.23
CA ALA A 458 -23.57 -2.60 -7.72
C ALA A 458 -25.06 -2.31 -7.48
N TRP A 459 -25.42 -1.79 -6.30
CA TRP A 459 -26.77 -1.38 -5.94
C TRP A 459 -27.30 -0.34 -6.93
N TRP A 460 -26.56 0.74 -7.17
CA TRP A 460 -26.97 1.78 -8.11
C TRP A 460 -27.05 1.27 -9.55
N TRP A 461 -26.04 0.52 -10.00
CA TRP A 461 -25.94 0.04 -11.39
C TRP A 461 -27.12 -0.83 -11.81
N TYR A 462 -27.54 -1.74 -10.93
CA TYR A 462 -28.65 -2.65 -11.20
C TYR A 462 -30.02 -2.15 -10.69
N GLY A 463 -30.07 -1.00 -10.00
CA GLY A 463 -31.31 -0.44 -9.45
C GLY A 463 -31.92 -1.27 -8.31
N TRP A 464 -31.08 -1.98 -7.55
CA TRP A 464 -31.50 -2.83 -6.43
C TRP A 464 -32.23 -2.04 -5.34
N GLN A 465 -32.95 -2.74 -4.47
CA GLN A 465 -33.61 -2.16 -3.30
C GLN A 465 -32.78 -2.34 -2.02
N ALA A 466 -33.01 -1.51 -1.00
CA ALA A 466 -32.37 -1.64 0.32
C ALA A 466 -32.68 -2.97 1.05
N THR A 467 -33.62 -3.75 0.52
CA THR A 467 -34.06 -5.06 1.01
C THR A 467 -33.61 -6.23 0.11
N ASP A 468 -32.84 -5.97 -0.95
CA ASP A 468 -32.30 -7.00 -1.85
C ASP A 468 -31.08 -7.70 -1.23
N TYR A 469 -31.23 -8.19 0.01
CA TYR A 469 -30.12 -8.54 0.88
C TYR A 469 -29.15 -9.58 0.29
N ASP A 470 -29.64 -10.60 -0.42
CA ASP A 470 -28.77 -11.57 -1.12
C ASP A 470 -27.81 -10.91 -2.12
N ARG A 471 -28.30 -9.89 -2.85
CA ARG A 471 -27.52 -9.14 -3.84
C ARG A 471 -26.50 -8.22 -3.18
N LEU A 472 -26.95 -7.50 -2.14
CA LEU A 472 -26.10 -6.63 -1.32
C LEU A 472 -25.00 -7.43 -0.60
N ALA A 473 -25.30 -8.63 -0.09
CA ALA A 473 -24.34 -9.53 0.54
C ALA A 473 -23.32 -10.08 -0.47
N GLY A 474 -23.74 -10.39 -1.69
CA GLY A 474 -22.83 -10.72 -2.80
C GLY A 474 -21.87 -9.58 -3.13
N ALA A 475 -22.36 -8.34 -3.20
CA ALA A 475 -21.53 -7.15 -3.42
C ALA A 475 -20.62 -6.80 -2.23
N LEU A 476 -21.05 -7.07 -0.98
CA LEU A 476 -20.21 -6.95 0.22
C LEU A 476 -19.00 -7.89 0.11
N LEU A 477 -19.20 -9.15 -0.29
CA LEU A 477 -18.10 -10.10 -0.43
C LEU A 477 -17.25 -9.87 -1.68
N ALA A 478 -17.82 -9.28 -2.74
CA ALA A 478 -17.04 -8.76 -3.86
C ALA A 478 -16.10 -7.62 -3.42
N GLY A 479 -16.57 -6.71 -2.55
CA GLY A 479 -15.77 -5.65 -1.95
C GLY A 479 -14.67 -6.18 -1.03
N HIS A 480 -15.02 -7.07 -0.10
CA HIS A 480 -14.10 -7.78 0.81
C HIS A 480 -12.93 -8.48 0.07
N LEU A 481 -13.19 -8.93 -1.15
CA LEU A 481 -12.19 -9.56 -1.99
C LEU A 481 -11.30 -8.56 -2.75
N ILE A 482 -11.70 -7.30 -2.98
CA ILE A 482 -10.85 -6.30 -3.68
C ILE A 482 -10.33 -5.17 -2.79
N GLU A 483 -10.78 -5.07 -1.53
CA GLU A 483 -10.14 -4.25 -0.49
C GLU A 483 -8.71 -4.75 -0.17
N CYS A 484 -7.90 -3.90 0.46
CA CYS A 484 -6.43 -4.10 0.56
C CYS A 484 -5.70 -4.30 -0.79
N SER A 485 -6.38 -4.03 -1.91
CA SER A 485 -5.87 -3.77 -3.26
C SER A 485 -5.17 -4.94 -3.96
N GLY A 486 -3.97 -5.31 -3.50
CA GLY A 486 -3.11 -6.31 -4.15
C GLY A 486 -3.18 -7.73 -3.57
N TYR A 487 -3.98 -7.94 -2.51
CA TYR A 487 -3.96 -9.22 -1.79
C TYR A 487 -4.65 -10.36 -2.55
N VAL A 488 -5.81 -10.10 -3.16
CA VAL A 488 -6.53 -11.11 -3.98
C VAL A 488 -5.86 -11.42 -5.31
N THR A 489 -4.86 -10.61 -5.65
CA THR A 489 -3.98 -10.77 -6.81
C THR A 489 -2.59 -11.30 -6.41
N GLY A 490 -2.45 -11.87 -5.20
CA GLY A 490 -1.25 -12.65 -4.79
C GLY A 490 -0.33 -11.94 -3.79
N GLY A 491 -0.57 -10.67 -3.47
CA GLY A 491 0.12 -9.99 -2.37
C GLY A 491 -0.22 -10.62 -1.02
N ASN A 492 0.75 -10.75 -0.12
CA ASN A 492 0.55 -11.33 1.22
C ASN A 492 -0.09 -12.75 1.21
N PHE A 493 0.19 -13.52 0.15
CA PHE A 493 -0.32 -14.88 -0.03
C PHE A 493 0.64 -15.92 0.57
N ALA A 494 0.13 -16.74 1.50
CA ALA A 494 0.91 -17.72 2.26
C ALA A 494 1.54 -18.87 1.45
N GLY A 495 1.20 -18.99 0.16
CA GLY A 495 1.74 -19.98 -0.78
C GLY A 495 2.58 -19.37 -1.91
N PHE A 496 3.12 -18.16 -1.73
CA PHE A 496 3.94 -17.48 -2.74
C PHE A 496 5.14 -18.31 -3.21
N ASP A 497 5.65 -19.19 -2.35
CA ASP A 497 6.77 -20.11 -2.59
C ASP A 497 6.49 -21.19 -3.65
N ALA A 498 5.23 -21.37 -4.04
CA ALA A 498 4.81 -22.24 -5.14
C ALA A 498 4.88 -21.59 -6.53
N PHE A 499 5.23 -20.30 -6.61
CA PHE A 499 5.19 -19.50 -7.84
C PHE A 499 6.55 -18.86 -8.15
N ASP A 500 6.70 -18.42 -9.40
CA ASP A 500 7.84 -17.59 -9.81
C ASP A 500 7.76 -16.26 -9.04
N LEU A 501 8.80 -15.92 -8.26
CA LEU A 501 8.81 -14.69 -7.43
C LEU A 501 8.59 -13.44 -8.28
N ASP A 502 9.06 -13.54 -9.51
CA ASP A 502 8.94 -12.59 -10.59
C ASP A 502 7.47 -12.20 -10.89
N LEU A 503 6.47 -13.03 -10.56
CA LEU A 503 5.03 -12.73 -10.68
C LEU A 503 4.51 -11.76 -9.60
N LEU A 504 5.29 -11.57 -8.53
CA LEU A 504 4.87 -10.85 -7.32
C LEU A 504 5.65 -9.54 -7.11
N VAL A 505 6.42 -9.13 -8.13
CA VAL A 505 7.27 -7.92 -8.13
C VAL A 505 6.47 -6.65 -8.41
N ASP A 506 5.50 -6.72 -9.30
CA ASP A 506 4.50 -5.69 -9.60
C ASP A 506 3.14 -6.38 -9.69
N ILE A 507 2.23 -6.02 -8.78
CA ILE A 507 0.93 -6.65 -8.61
C ILE A 507 -0.14 -5.55 -8.81
N PRO A 508 -0.98 -5.63 -9.86
CA PRO A 508 -2.09 -4.72 -10.05
C PRO A 508 -3.28 -5.14 -9.18
N PHE A 509 -4.23 -4.23 -9.03
CA PHE A 509 -5.33 -4.41 -8.09
C PHE A 509 -6.45 -5.29 -8.64
N GLY A 510 -7.14 -5.98 -7.74
CA GLY A 510 -8.25 -6.88 -8.08
C GLY A 510 -9.42 -6.16 -8.74
N ILE A 511 -10.15 -6.90 -9.58
CA ILE A 511 -11.40 -6.48 -10.23
C ILE A 511 -12.48 -7.47 -9.81
N ALA A 512 -13.66 -6.99 -9.43
CA ALA A 512 -14.83 -7.83 -9.19
C ALA A 512 -15.89 -7.56 -10.26
N GLU A 513 -16.12 -8.53 -11.14
CA GLU A 513 -17.26 -8.53 -12.06
C GLU A 513 -18.49 -9.04 -11.30
N ILE A 514 -19.35 -8.13 -10.86
CA ILE A 514 -20.56 -8.43 -10.09
C ILE A 514 -21.75 -8.60 -11.04
N SER A 515 -22.54 -9.66 -10.88
CA SER A 515 -23.78 -9.92 -11.63
C SER A 515 -25.01 -9.39 -10.89
N ASP A 516 -26.14 -9.25 -11.60
CA ASP A 516 -27.42 -8.82 -11.01
C ASP A 516 -27.97 -9.75 -9.90
N ASP A 517 -27.50 -11.00 -9.82
CA ASP A 517 -27.82 -11.92 -8.72
C ASP A 517 -26.90 -11.76 -7.49
N GLY A 518 -25.97 -10.81 -7.52
CA GLY A 518 -24.93 -10.59 -6.50
C GLY A 518 -23.73 -11.51 -6.62
N THR A 519 -23.76 -12.56 -7.44
CA THR A 519 -22.59 -13.44 -7.62
C THR A 519 -21.50 -12.72 -8.42
N CYS A 520 -20.24 -12.97 -8.10
CA CYS A 520 -19.13 -12.25 -8.71
C CYS A 520 -18.03 -13.17 -9.25
N VAL A 521 -17.26 -12.65 -10.22
CA VAL A 521 -15.97 -13.21 -10.62
C VAL A 521 -14.89 -12.23 -10.22
N ILE A 522 -13.99 -12.66 -9.33
CA ILE A 522 -12.74 -11.93 -9.09
C ILE A 522 -11.80 -12.24 -10.25
N THR A 523 -11.28 -11.18 -10.84
CA THR A 523 -10.30 -11.21 -11.92
C THR A 523 -9.23 -10.17 -11.69
N ILE A 524 -8.27 -10.14 -12.60
CA ILE A 524 -7.26 -9.10 -12.77
C ILE A 524 -7.33 -8.62 -14.23
N HIS A 525 -6.72 -7.48 -14.57
CA HIS A 525 -6.55 -7.12 -15.98
C HIS A 525 -5.75 -8.22 -16.70
N ASP A 526 -6.07 -8.56 -17.95
CA ASP A 526 -5.30 -9.54 -18.75
C ASP A 526 -3.82 -9.14 -18.93
N THR A 527 -3.52 -7.87 -18.69
CA THR A 527 -2.18 -7.29 -18.63
C THR A 527 -1.54 -7.40 -17.24
N GLY A 528 -2.09 -8.22 -16.34
CA GLY A 528 -1.77 -8.31 -14.91
C GLY A 528 -1.11 -9.61 -14.46
N LYS A 529 -0.07 -9.49 -13.61
CA LYS A 529 0.75 -10.60 -13.11
C LYS A 529 0.39 -11.18 -11.77
N GLY A 530 -0.42 -10.43 -11.05
CA GLY A 530 -1.07 -10.99 -9.90
C GLY A 530 -1.81 -12.28 -10.26
N ILE A 531 -1.79 -13.19 -9.31
CA ILE A 531 -2.26 -14.55 -9.46
C ILE A 531 -3.66 -14.60 -8.85
N VAL A 532 -4.69 -14.79 -9.67
CA VAL A 532 -6.08 -14.92 -9.17
C VAL A 532 -6.51 -16.38 -9.31
N ASN A 533 -6.23 -17.15 -8.26
CA ASN A 533 -6.57 -18.56 -8.18
C ASN A 533 -7.38 -18.89 -6.92
N VAL A 534 -7.93 -20.11 -6.88
CA VAL A 534 -8.80 -20.58 -5.79
C VAL A 534 -8.13 -20.50 -4.41
N ASP A 535 -6.80 -20.66 -4.30
CA ASP A 535 -6.05 -20.54 -3.04
C ASP A 535 -5.86 -19.09 -2.61
N VAL A 536 -5.51 -18.19 -3.54
CA VAL A 536 -5.36 -16.75 -3.27
C VAL A 536 -6.70 -16.14 -2.84
N VAL A 537 -7.79 -16.47 -3.54
CA VAL A 537 -9.13 -16.01 -3.18
C VAL A 537 -9.61 -16.64 -1.86
N ARG A 538 -9.27 -17.90 -1.54
CA ARG A 538 -9.50 -18.47 -0.19
C ARG A 538 -8.73 -17.73 0.88
N CYS A 539 -7.47 -17.38 0.65
CA CYS A 539 -6.67 -16.60 1.58
C CYS A 539 -7.30 -15.22 1.84
N GLN A 540 -7.66 -14.45 0.80
CA GLN A 540 -8.29 -13.14 1.01
C GLN A 540 -9.72 -13.24 1.58
N LEU A 541 -10.52 -14.23 1.19
CA LEU A 541 -11.83 -14.47 1.80
C LEU A 541 -11.71 -14.72 3.30
N LEU A 542 -10.65 -15.41 3.75
CA LEU A 542 -10.37 -15.68 5.17
C LEU A 542 -9.58 -14.57 5.88
N TYR A 543 -9.33 -13.44 5.22
CA TYR A 543 -8.80 -12.24 5.87
C TYR A 543 -9.93 -11.53 6.62
N GLU A 544 -9.65 -11.04 7.84
CA GLU A 544 -10.52 -10.18 8.68
C GLU A 544 -11.99 -10.60 8.95
N LEU A 545 -12.49 -11.72 8.40
CA LEU A 545 -13.80 -12.28 8.73
C LEU A 545 -13.90 -12.69 10.20
N GLN A 546 -15.00 -12.33 10.85
CA GLN A 546 -15.25 -12.64 12.26
C GLN A 546 -16.07 -13.93 12.47
N GLY A 547 -15.97 -14.87 11.52
CA GLY A 547 -16.76 -16.09 11.42
C GLY A 547 -17.69 -16.10 10.21
N ALA A 548 -18.71 -16.96 10.23
CA ALA A 548 -19.61 -17.18 9.10
C ALA A 548 -20.65 -16.08 8.87
N ILE A 549 -20.86 -15.19 9.85
CA ILE A 549 -21.79 -14.07 9.77
C ILE A 549 -20.95 -12.79 9.75
N TYR A 550 -20.92 -12.12 8.60
CA TYR A 550 -20.17 -10.89 8.37
C TYR A 550 -21.13 -9.70 8.43
N LEU A 551 -20.82 -8.75 9.33
CA LEU A 551 -21.66 -7.59 9.61
C LEU A 551 -21.16 -6.36 8.84
N ASN A 552 -22.07 -5.67 8.17
CA ASN A 552 -21.84 -4.39 7.50
C ASN A 552 -23.06 -3.47 7.71
N SER A 553 -22.87 -2.16 7.59
CA SER A 553 -23.92 -1.15 7.80
C SER A 553 -25.14 -1.31 6.86
N ASP A 554 -24.95 -1.89 5.67
CA ASP A 554 -25.98 -2.08 4.64
C ASP A 554 -26.66 -3.45 4.68
N VAL A 555 -25.92 -4.49 5.07
CA VAL A 555 -26.39 -5.89 5.00
C VAL A 555 -25.62 -6.78 5.99
N THR A 556 -26.26 -7.83 6.48
CA THR A 556 -25.58 -8.95 7.13
C THR A 556 -25.40 -10.08 6.12
N ALA A 557 -24.16 -10.54 5.89
CA ALA A 557 -23.89 -11.66 4.99
C ALA A 557 -23.61 -12.97 5.75
N ASP A 558 -24.35 -14.02 5.43
CA ASP A 558 -24.01 -15.41 5.75
C ASP A 558 -23.11 -15.97 4.64
N VAL A 559 -21.88 -16.29 5.02
CA VAL A 559 -20.83 -16.85 4.17
C VAL A 559 -20.51 -18.31 4.49
N SER A 560 -21.31 -18.98 5.34
CA SER A 560 -21.12 -20.40 5.70
C SER A 560 -21.12 -21.35 4.50
N ASN A 561 -21.91 -21.02 3.46
CA ASN A 561 -22.04 -21.78 2.22
C ASN A 561 -21.25 -21.16 1.06
N ALA A 562 -20.29 -20.27 1.34
CA ALA A 562 -19.44 -19.69 0.29
C ALA A 562 -18.66 -20.78 -0.46
N GLU A 563 -18.67 -20.70 -1.78
CA GLU A 563 -17.94 -21.58 -2.71
C GLU A 563 -17.06 -20.72 -3.62
N VAL A 564 -15.82 -21.15 -3.85
CA VAL A 564 -14.93 -20.52 -4.85
C VAL A 564 -14.53 -21.51 -5.95
N GLN A 565 -14.68 -21.10 -7.21
CA GLN A 565 -14.45 -21.95 -8.37
C GLN A 565 -13.54 -21.25 -9.40
N GLN A 566 -12.47 -21.92 -9.84
CA GLN A 566 -11.70 -21.43 -11.00
C GLN A 566 -12.56 -21.50 -12.26
N VAL A 567 -12.78 -20.37 -12.93
CA VAL A 567 -13.57 -20.27 -14.16
C VAL A 567 -12.75 -19.80 -15.38
N GLY A 568 -11.48 -19.45 -15.19
CA GLY A 568 -10.50 -19.16 -16.26
C GLY A 568 -9.08 -18.90 -15.71
N LYS A 569 -8.09 -18.61 -16.57
CA LYS A 569 -6.79 -18.04 -16.13
C LYS A 569 -7.10 -16.75 -15.37
N ASN A 570 -6.55 -16.59 -14.17
CA ASN A 570 -6.76 -15.42 -13.31
C ASN A 570 -8.24 -15.02 -13.11
N ARG A 571 -9.17 -16.01 -13.11
CA ARG A 571 -10.61 -15.78 -12.94
C ARG A 571 -11.22 -16.81 -12.00
N VAL A 572 -11.75 -16.35 -10.87
CA VAL A 572 -12.37 -17.17 -9.83
C VAL A 572 -13.76 -16.64 -9.51
N ARG A 573 -14.79 -17.49 -9.65
CA ARG A 573 -16.16 -17.16 -9.26
C ARG A 573 -16.36 -17.39 -7.77
N LEU A 574 -17.08 -16.49 -7.10
CA LEU A 574 -17.64 -16.67 -5.77
C LEU A 574 -19.17 -16.89 -5.87
N THR A 575 -19.68 -17.89 -5.17
CA THR A 575 -21.11 -18.21 -5.05
C THR A 575 -21.48 -18.62 -3.62
N GLY A 576 -22.78 -18.78 -3.34
CA GLY A 576 -23.27 -19.38 -2.09
C GLY A 576 -23.46 -18.45 -0.89
N VAL A 577 -23.12 -17.17 -1.02
CA VAL A 577 -23.40 -16.12 -0.02
C VAL A 577 -24.90 -15.86 0.08
N LYS A 578 -25.40 -15.57 1.29
CA LYS A 578 -26.79 -15.14 1.55
C LYS A 578 -26.85 -13.88 2.41
N GLY A 579 -27.93 -13.12 2.29
CA GLY A 579 -28.10 -11.84 2.98
C GLY A 579 -29.30 -11.78 3.91
N SER A 580 -29.17 -11.04 5.00
CA SER A 580 -30.27 -10.64 5.88
C SER A 580 -30.14 -9.14 6.26
N PRO A 581 -31.13 -8.53 6.93
CA PRO A 581 -31.04 -7.15 7.37
C PRO A 581 -29.76 -6.86 8.18
N PRO A 582 -29.23 -5.62 8.12
CA PRO A 582 -28.05 -5.24 8.90
C PRO A 582 -28.34 -5.18 10.41
N PRO A 583 -27.30 -5.20 11.26
CA PRO A 583 -27.44 -4.92 12.68
C PRO A 583 -27.97 -3.50 12.95
N ALA A 584 -28.63 -3.32 14.10
CA ALA A 584 -29.13 -2.02 14.56
C ALA A 584 -28.02 -1.01 14.91
N THR A 585 -26.76 -1.45 14.94
CA THR A 585 -25.57 -0.64 15.22
C THR A 585 -24.55 -0.76 14.08
N THR A 586 -23.72 0.26 13.91
CA THR A 586 -22.47 0.18 13.16
C THR A 586 -21.27 0.34 14.10
N LYS A 587 -20.06 0.07 13.57
CA LYS A 587 -18.79 0.32 14.24
C LYS A 587 -18.51 1.82 14.29
N LEU A 588 -18.09 2.32 15.45
CA LEU A 588 -17.60 3.68 15.67
C LEU A 588 -16.14 3.59 16.15
N GLY A 589 -15.22 4.16 15.38
CA GLY A 589 -13.79 4.15 15.72
C GLY A 589 -13.42 5.35 16.59
N ILE A 590 -13.25 5.14 17.89
CA ILE A 590 -12.87 6.17 18.87
C ILE A 590 -11.35 6.12 19.09
N PHE A 591 -10.67 7.25 18.90
CA PHE A 591 -9.21 7.39 19.03
C PHE A 591 -8.85 8.44 20.06
N TYR A 592 -7.88 8.15 20.93
CA TYR A 592 -7.53 9.04 22.05
C TYR A 592 -6.04 9.04 22.37
N ARG A 593 -5.51 10.17 22.85
CA ARG A 593 -4.13 10.26 23.35
C ARG A 593 -4.03 9.47 24.64
N ASP A 594 -3.21 8.41 24.67
CA ASP A 594 -3.03 7.64 25.90
C ASP A 594 -1.76 8.05 26.65
N GLY A 595 -0.59 7.60 26.20
CA GLY A 595 0.68 7.84 26.87
C GLY A 595 1.85 7.95 25.92
N TYR A 596 3.02 7.58 26.42
CA TYR A 596 4.25 7.53 25.65
C TYR A 596 4.75 6.09 25.57
N GLN A 597 5.49 5.78 24.50
CA GLN A 597 6.15 4.51 24.29
C GLN A 597 7.54 4.68 23.67
N CYS A 598 8.40 3.70 23.88
CA CYS A 598 9.68 3.59 23.16
C CYS A 598 10.12 2.13 23.02
N GLN A 599 11.10 1.92 22.14
CA GLN A 599 11.73 0.64 21.87
C GLN A 599 13.26 0.80 21.93
N LEU A 600 13.93 0.19 22.89
CA LEU A 600 15.39 0.10 22.92
C LEU A 600 15.83 -1.20 22.25
N LEU A 601 16.60 -1.07 21.16
CA LEU A 601 16.90 -2.16 20.23
C LEU A 601 18.37 -2.57 20.37
N LEU A 602 18.63 -3.80 20.78
CA LEU A 602 19.95 -4.28 21.18
C LEU A 602 20.25 -5.66 20.56
N ASN A 603 21.53 -5.97 20.36
CA ASN A 603 21.99 -7.24 19.79
C ASN A 603 22.96 -7.96 20.73
N ALA A 604 22.94 -9.30 20.71
CA ALA A 604 23.87 -10.16 21.44
C ALA A 604 24.47 -11.22 20.51
N THR A 605 25.79 -11.14 20.27
CA THR A 605 26.55 -12.16 19.53
C THR A 605 27.04 -13.27 20.47
N GLY A 606 27.12 -14.51 19.95
CA GLY A 606 27.85 -15.63 20.54
C GLY A 606 26.97 -16.66 21.25
N TYR A 607 27.59 -17.51 22.07
CA TYR A 607 26.89 -18.54 22.85
C TYR A 607 26.19 -17.95 24.09
N ASN A 608 25.26 -18.70 24.68
CA ASN A 608 24.49 -18.37 25.89
C ASN A 608 23.71 -17.03 25.81
N THR A 609 23.16 -16.66 24.66
CA THR A 609 22.37 -15.43 24.48
C THR A 609 21.18 -15.31 25.44
N ALA A 610 20.49 -16.41 25.77
CA ALA A 610 19.42 -16.42 26.77
C ALA A 610 19.89 -15.87 28.15
N LEU A 611 21.03 -16.35 28.66
CA LEU A 611 21.61 -15.88 29.94
C LEU A 611 22.14 -14.43 29.83
N LYS A 612 22.58 -14.01 28.63
CA LYS A 612 22.98 -12.61 28.37
C LYS A 612 21.77 -11.67 28.48
N TRP A 613 20.62 -12.06 27.90
CA TRP A 613 19.38 -11.30 27.98
C TRP A 613 18.78 -11.31 29.39
N GLU A 614 18.83 -12.45 30.11
CA GLU A 614 18.43 -12.54 31.52
C GLU A 614 19.26 -11.59 32.41
N LEU A 615 20.58 -11.53 32.20
CA LEU A 615 21.46 -10.59 32.90
C LEU A 615 21.10 -9.14 32.59
N LEU A 616 20.87 -8.79 31.32
CA LEU A 616 20.49 -7.44 30.92
C LEU A 616 19.12 -7.04 31.51
N GLN A 617 18.15 -7.95 31.51
CA GLN A 617 16.84 -7.71 32.11
C GLN A 617 16.97 -7.41 33.61
N LYS A 618 17.82 -8.16 34.32
CA LYS A 618 18.13 -7.90 35.74
C LYS A 618 18.84 -6.54 35.93
N GLN A 619 19.80 -6.19 35.08
CA GLN A 619 20.51 -4.90 35.15
C GLN A 619 19.56 -3.71 34.95
N VAL A 620 18.72 -3.74 33.90
CA VAL A 620 17.76 -2.67 33.61
C VAL A 620 16.70 -2.55 34.70
N LYS A 621 16.10 -3.66 35.15
CA LYS A 621 15.10 -3.64 36.24
C LYS A 621 15.70 -3.13 37.55
N TYR A 622 16.90 -3.59 37.92
CA TYR A 622 17.61 -3.11 39.12
C TYR A 622 17.78 -1.58 39.14
N VAL A 623 18.22 -0.97 38.04
CA VAL A 623 18.38 0.50 37.98
C VAL A 623 17.04 1.23 38.09
N LEU A 624 15.99 0.73 37.44
CA LEU A 624 14.65 1.31 37.54
C LEU A 624 14.05 1.13 38.95
N GLU A 625 14.39 0.07 39.68
CA GLU A 625 14.04 -0.12 41.09
C GLU A 625 14.80 0.85 42.00
N GLN A 626 16.14 0.93 41.89
CA GLN A 626 16.97 1.84 42.70
C GLN A 626 16.58 3.32 42.53
N LYS A 627 16.08 3.70 41.35
CA LYS A 627 15.60 5.06 41.06
C LYS A 627 14.14 5.31 41.46
N GLY A 628 13.41 4.29 41.91
CA GLY A 628 11.98 4.41 42.19
C GLY A 628 11.14 4.68 40.94
N LEU A 629 11.54 4.14 39.79
CA LEU A 629 10.91 4.37 38.48
C LEU A 629 10.20 3.12 37.93
N LEU A 630 10.58 1.89 38.31
CA LEU A 630 10.01 0.67 37.72
C LEU A 630 8.48 0.61 37.86
N HIS A 631 7.94 1.03 39.01
CA HIS A 631 6.50 1.05 39.28
C HIS A 631 5.71 2.14 38.52
N LYS A 632 6.39 3.01 37.75
CA LYS A 632 5.76 4.05 36.93
C LYS A 632 5.53 3.62 35.47
N PHE A 633 6.08 2.48 35.06
CA PHE A 633 5.86 1.93 33.74
C PHE A 633 4.55 1.16 33.71
N ASP A 634 3.70 1.46 32.73
CA ASP A 634 2.49 0.69 32.44
C ASP A 634 2.85 -0.63 31.72
N VAL A 635 3.96 -0.64 30.97
CA VAL A 635 4.59 -1.83 30.38
C VAL A 635 6.11 -1.68 30.41
N ILE A 636 6.82 -2.76 30.75
CA ILE A 636 8.23 -2.97 30.36
C ILE A 636 8.45 -4.43 29.98
N ASP A 637 8.65 -4.69 28.69
CA ASP A 637 8.72 -6.01 28.08
C ASP A 637 10.06 -6.23 27.34
N PHE A 638 10.54 -7.48 27.30
CA PHE A 638 11.87 -7.86 26.83
C PHE A 638 11.76 -8.95 25.76
N GLN A 639 11.50 -8.53 24.53
CA GLN A 639 11.20 -9.41 23.40
C GLN A 639 12.49 -9.85 22.73
N ILE A 640 12.86 -11.12 22.88
CA ILE A 640 14.07 -11.72 22.30
C ILE A 640 13.69 -12.36 20.95
N VAL A 641 14.43 -12.02 19.90
CA VAL A 641 14.15 -12.47 18.53
C VAL A 641 15.33 -13.24 17.95
N GLY A 642 15.03 -14.42 17.40
CA GLY A 642 15.98 -15.32 16.74
C GLY A 642 16.74 -16.23 17.70
N THR A 643 17.23 -17.34 17.13
CA THR A 643 18.12 -18.32 17.77
C THR A 643 19.41 -18.38 16.95
N PRO A 644 20.60 -18.34 17.55
CA PRO A 644 21.85 -18.37 16.78
C PRO A 644 22.09 -19.76 16.18
N GLU A 645 22.75 -19.83 15.01
CA GLU A 645 23.24 -21.09 14.44
C GLU A 645 24.12 -21.83 15.44
N THR A 646 23.91 -23.14 15.62
CA THR A 646 24.66 -24.00 16.56
C THR A 646 26.18 -23.97 16.32
N ASN A 647 26.60 -23.74 15.07
CA ASN A 647 27.97 -23.41 14.69
C ASN A 647 27.92 -22.29 13.64
N PRO A 648 28.01 -21.02 14.06
CA PRO A 648 27.58 -19.90 13.21
C PRO A 648 28.62 -19.54 12.15
N ARG A 649 28.18 -19.55 10.89
CA ARG A 649 29.05 -19.30 9.72
C ARG A 649 29.43 -17.82 9.55
N THR A 650 28.70 -16.91 10.18
CA THR A 650 28.95 -15.46 10.18
C THR A 650 28.60 -14.86 11.55
N GLN A 651 29.02 -13.62 11.83
CA GLN A 651 28.59 -12.91 13.05
C GLN A 651 27.06 -12.73 13.10
N LEU A 652 26.40 -12.49 11.96
CA LEU A 652 24.95 -12.34 11.89
C LEU A 652 24.25 -13.64 12.29
N CYS A 653 24.71 -14.78 11.75
CA CYS A 653 24.26 -16.12 12.15
C CYS A 653 24.48 -16.42 13.65
N SER A 654 25.39 -15.72 14.32
CA SER A 654 25.69 -15.84 15.75
C SER A 654 24.94 -14.84 16.63
N THR A 655 24.08 -14.00 16.06
CA THR A 655 23.51 -12.83 16.76
C THR A 655 22.01 -12.95 16.94
N THR A 656 21.55 -12.82 18.18
CA THR A 656 20.13 -12.61 18.51
C THR A 656 19.85 -11.13 18.75
N TYR A 657 18.61 -10.71 18.53
CA TYR A 657 18.12 -9.35 18.74
C TYR A 657 17.23 -9.27 19.99
N CYS A 658 17.13 -8.11 20.60
CA CYS A 658 16.17 -7.82 21.66
C CYS A 658 15.53 -6.44 21.47
N ARG A 659 14.20 -6.41 21.40
CA ARG A 659 13.38 -5.20 21.56
C ARG A 659 12.98 -5.11 23.03
N ILE A 660 13.52 -4.14 23.76
CA ILE A 660 12.99 -3.76 25.07
C ILE A 660 11.91 -2.72 24.82
N PHE A 661 10.65 -3.11 24.95
CA PHE A 661 9.49 -2.25 24.74
C PHE A 661 9.02 -1.66 26.07
N ALA A 662 8.63 -0.38 26.07
CA ALA A 662 8.08 0.25 27.25
C ALA A 662 6.94 1.21 26.92
N GLN A 663 5.93 1.25 27.79
CA GLN A 663 4.85 2.24 27.80
C GLN A 663 4.77 2.89 29.19
N ALA A 664 4.58 4.20 29.24
CA ALA A 664 4.24 4.92 30.47
C ALA A 664 3.41 6.17 30.18
N ASN A 665 2.58 6.58 31.15
CA ASN A 665 1.84 7.85 31.14
C ASN A 665 2.74 9.09 30.93
N GLU A 666 4.01 9.07 31.38
CA GLU A 666 4.94 10.21 31.30
C GLU A 666 6.11 9.97 30.33
N ALA A 667 6.37 10.93 29.43
CA ALA A 667 7.55 10.92 28.55
C ALA A 667 8.87 10.76 29.31
N ALA A 668 9.00 11.42 30.47
CA ALA A 668 10.20 11.35 31.31
C ALA A 668 10.42 9.95 31.91
N THR A 669 9.33 9.24 32.25
CA THR A 669 9.40 7.85 32.70
C THR A 669 9.86 6.95 31.55
N VAL A 670 9.27 7.06 30.36
CA VAL A 670 9.72 6.30 29.16
C VAL A 670 11.18 6.59 28.81
N ALA A 671 11.61 7.85 28.83
CA ALA A 671 13.00 8.25 28.55
C ALA A 671 14.01 7.60 29.53
N SER A 672 13.57 7.31 30.77
CA SER A 672 14.43 6.71 31.78
C SER A 672 14.90 5.30 31.43
N LEU A 673 14.22 4.57 30.54
CA LEU A 673 14.64 3.24 30.09
C LEU A 673 16.05 3.27 29.46
N ARG A 674 16.29 4.21 28.54
CA ARG A 674 17.59 4.39 27.90
C ARG A 674 18.65 4.84 28.91
N GLY A 675 18.28 5.69 29.86
CA GLY A 675 19.17 6.12 30.96
C GLY A 675 19.53 4.98 31.92
N ALA A 676 18.60 4.07 32.19
CA ALA A 676 18.81 2.91 33.05
C ALA A 676 19.77 1.90 32.41
N TRP A 677 19.59 1.64 31.12
CA TRP A 677 20.54 0.85 30.33
C TRP A 677 21.93 1.50 30.25
N ALA A 678 22.00 2.82 30.06
CA ALA A 678 23.27 3.54 29.89
C ALA A 678 24.21 3.45 31.11
N GLU A 679 23.69 3.34 32.34
CA GLU A 679 24.52 3.15 33.54
C GLU A 679 25.24 1.79 33.59
N PHE A 680 24.75 0.81 32.82
CA PHE A 680 25.34 -0.51 32.69
C PHE A 680 25.99 -0.74 31.32
N VAL A 681 26.15 0.30 30.49
CA VAL A 681 26.84 0.19 29.19
C VAL A 681 28.32 -0.17 29.30
N MET A 682 28.96 0.07 30.45
CA MET A 682 30.32 -0.42 30.75
C MET A 682 30.33 -1.68 31.64
N GLN A 683 29.17 -2.28 31.89
CA GLN A 683 28.95 -3.44 32.76
C GLN A 683 28.16 -4.56 32.05
N HIS A 684 27.93 -4.42 30.74
CA HIS A 684 27.13 -5.36 29.96
C HIS A 684 27.86 -6.68 29.68
N PHE A 685 27.12 -7.69 29.22
CA PHE A 685 27.70 -8.96 28.79
C PHE A 685 28.63 -8.80 27.57
N SER A 686 29.58 -9.73 27.40
CA SER A 686 30.43 -9.77 26.20
C SER A 686 29.62 -10.09 24.94
N GLY A 687 29.77 -9.27 23.89
CA GLY A 687 29.03 -9.38 22.63
C GLY A 687 27.76 -8.54 22.54
N LEU A 688 27.45 -7.67 23.53
CA LEU A 688 26.42 -6.65 23.37
C LEU A 688 26.88 -5.61 22.33
N HIS A 689 25.99 -5.28 21.39
CA HIS A 689 26.19 -4.21 20.40
C HIS A 689 24.82 -3.72 19.88
N TYR A 690 24.80 -2.62 19.14
CA TYR A 690 23.57 -1.93 18.72
C TYR A 690 23.88 -0.96 17.56
N ALA A 691 22.84 -0.54 16.83
CA ALA A 691 22.96 0.59 15.90
C ALA A 691 23.14 1.89 16.69
N LEU A 692 23.85 2.87 16.13
CA LEU A 692 24.01 4.19 16.77
C LEU A 692 22.78 5.10 16.62
N ASP A 693 21.77 4.66 15.87
CA ASP A 693 20.44 5.27 15.87
C ASP A 693 19.65 4.84 17.11
N PHE A 694 19.19 5.83 17.88
CA PHE A 694 18.38 5.64 19.08
C PHE A 694 17.02 6.35 18.99
N ARG A 695 16.55 6.71 17.78
CA ARG A 695 15.26 7.39 17.59
C ARG A 695 14.09 6.55 18.13
N SER A 696 14.13 5.23 17.97
CA SER A 696 13.14 4.32 18.55
C SER A 696 13.09 4.37 20.09
N ALA A 697 14.20 4.70 20.74
CA ALA A 697 14.33 4.78 22.19
C ALA A 697 14.00 6.18 22.75
N ALA A 698 13.62 7.13 21.89
CA ALA A 698 13.00 8.39 22.33
C ALA A 698 11.52 8.15 22.72
N PRO A 699 10.95 8.90 23.67
CA PRO A 699 9.53 8.80 24.00
C PRO A 699 8.67 9.36 22.85
N MET A 700 8.01 8.48 22.12
CA MET A 700 6.96 8.84 21.17
C MET A 700 5.61 8.83 21.88
N ARG A 701 4.72 9.77 21.57
CA ARG A 701 3.29 9.61 21.94
C ARG A 701 2.70 8.45 21.14
N TYR A 702 1.63 7.85 21.65
CA TYR A 702 0.81 6.94 20.87
C TYR A 702 -0.68 7.21 21.07
N ILE A 703 -1.46 6.92 20.03
CA ILE A 703 -2.90 7.06 20.02
C ILE A 703 -3.48 5.67 20.28
N ALA A 704 -4.26 5.53 21.34
CA ALA A 704 -4.97 4.29 21.64
C ALA A 704 -6.32 4.26 20.91
N TYR A 705 -6.83 3.05 20.68
CA TYR A 705 -8.03 2.78 19.92
C TYR A 705 -9.10 2.11 20.78
N TYR A 706 -10.35 2.55 20.62
CA TYR A 706 -11.54 1.96 21.22
C TYR A 706 -12.58 1.69 20.11
N PRO A 707 -12.78 0.43 19.69
CA PRO A 707 -13.83 0.07 18.76
C PRO A 707 -15.17 0.03 19.50
N ALA A 708 -16.07 0.94 19.16
CA ALA A 708 -17.40 1.08 19.76
C ALA A 708 -18.51 0.61 18.81
N LEU A 709 -19.73 0.43 19.36
CA LEU A 709 -20.98 0.28 18.64
C LEU A 709 -21.80 1.58 18.74
N TYR A 710 -22.35 2.05 17.62
CA TYR A 710 -23.18 3.26 17.53
C TYR A 710 -24.50 2.97 16.78
N PRO A 711 -25.67 3.46 17.23
CA PRO A 711 -26.96 3.14 16.61
C PRO A 711 -27.10 3.67 15.17
N GLN A 712 -27.51 2.82 14.22
CA GLN A 712 -27.71 3.22 12.82
C GLN A 712 -28.90 4.17 12.61
N ASP A 713 -29.89 4.12 13.51
CA ASP A 713 -31.05 5.03 13.51
C ASP A 713 -30.71 6.47 13.95
N SER A 714 -29.51 6.66 14.51
CA SER A 714 -29.03 7.93 15.06
C SER A 714 -28.00 8.63 14.17
N LEU A 715 -27.50 7.93 13.13
CA LEU A 715 -26.63 8.50 12.10
C LEU A 715 -27.37 9.53 11.23
N ARG A 716 -26.65 10.54 10.74
CA ARG A 716 -27.20 11.56 9.83
C ARG A 716 -26.30 11.69 8.61
N GLU A 717 -26.30 10.64 7.79
CA GLU A 717 -25.49 10.54 6.59
C GLU A 717 -26.12 11.28 5.40
N PHE A 718 -25.30 12.07 4.69
CA PHE A 718 -25.72 12.91 3.57
C PHE A 718 -24.81 12.75 2.36
N GLY A 719 -25.40 12.73 1.17
CA GLY A 719 -24.71 12.99 -0.09
C GLY A 719 -24.83 14.47 -0.49
N HIS A 720 -23.71 15.13 -0.76
CA HIS A 720 -23.66 16.54 -1.16
C HIS A 720 -23.10 16.69 -2.57
N ILE A 721 -23.86 17.25 -3.50
CA ILE A 721 -23.41 17.57 -4.87
C ILE A 721 -22.81 18.97 -4.91
N LEU A 722 -21.71 19.16 -5.65
CA LEU A 722 -21.03 20.44 -5.79
C LEU A 722 -21.39 21.19 -7.09
N ASN A 723 -21.57 22.51 -6.97
CA ASN A 723 -21.54 23.48 -8.06
C ASN A 723 -20.11 23.65 -8.60
N SER A 724 -19.93 24.23 -9.79
CA SER A 724 -18.61 24.41 -10.42
C SER A 724 -17.64 25.31 -9.65
N ASP A 725 -18.12 26.08 -8.67
CA ASP A 725 -17.33 26.92 -7.77
C ASP A 725 -16.96 26.23 -6.44
N GLY A 726 -17.26 24.94 -6.30
CA GLY A 726 -17.06 24.16 -5.06
C GLY A 726 -18.18 24.33 -4.03
N SER A 727 -19.15 25.24 -4.22
CA SER A 727 -20.27 25.39 -3.28
C SER A 727 -21.24 24.20 -3.36
N ILE A 728 -21.92 23.87 -2.27
CA ILE A 728 -22.91 22.78 -2.25
C ILE A 728 -24.15 23.20 -3.06
N SER A 729 -24.44 22.48 -4.15
CA SER A 729 -25.60 22.72 -5.02
C SER A 729 -26.87 22.07 -4.47
N GLN A 730 -26.73 20.88 -3.88
CA GLN A 730 -27.82 20.08 -3.33
C GLN A 730 -27.26 19.13 -2.27
N SER A 731 -28.00 18.96 -1.18
CA SER A 731 -27.79 17.89 -0.20
C SER A 731 -28.97 16.92 -0.25
N ILE A 732 -28.71 15.63 -0.11
CA ILE A 732 -29.72 14.59 0.09
C ILE A 732 -29.35 13.79 1.33
N SER A 733 -30.28 13.64 2.26
CA SER A 733 -30.13 12.67 3.37
C SER A 733 -30.21 11.27 2.76
N ALA A 734 -29.36 10.36 3.22
CA ALA A 734 -29.71 8.95 3.08
C ALA A 734 -30.82 8.59 4.07
N ASP A 735 -31.57 7.55 3.77
CA ASP A 735 -32.47 6.89 4.71
C ASP A 735 -31.70 5.85 5.56
N HIS A 736 -32.28 5.46 6.69
CA HIS A 736 -31.78 4.37 7.52
C HIS A 736 -32.20 3.00 6.93
N PRO A 737 -31.60 1.87 7.36
CA PRO A 737 -32.13 0.55 7.02
C PRO A 737 -33.62 0.40 7.37
N PRO A 738 -34.45 -0.17 6.47
CA PRO A 738 -35.89 -0.29 6.69
C PRO A 738 -36.25 -1.39 7.71
N GLU A 739 -35.33 -2.33 7.94
CA GLU A 739 -35.40 -3.41 8.91
C GLU A 739 -34.00 -3.63 9.50
N TYR A 740 -33.94 -4.11 10.74
CA TYR A 740 -32.70 -4.48 11.43
C TYR A 740 -32.82 -5.90 11.99
N GLN A 741 -31.75 -6.68 11.91
CA GLN A 741 -31.68 -8.00 12.51
C GLN A 741 -30.54 -8.06 13.53
N SER A 742 -30.84 -8.55 14.75
CA SER A 742 -29.80 -8.74 15.76
C SER A 742 -28.82 -9.84 15.31
N PRO A 743 -27.49 -9.65 15.45
CA PRO A 743 -26.51 -10.68 15.10
C PRO A 743 -26.73 -11.92 15.97
N GLY A 744 -26.95 -13.07 15.32
CA GLY A 744 -27.11 -14.35 15.99
C GLY A 744 -25.82 -14.77 16.72
N LYS A 745 -25.93 -15.66 17.72
CA LYS A 745 -24.75 -16.22 18.38
C LYS A 745 -23.86 -16.92 17.35
N ARG A 746 -22.59 -16.50 17.27
CA ARG A 746 -21.60 -17.05 16.34
C ARG A 746 -21.38 -18.55 16.57
N LEU A 747 -21.07 -19.26 15.49
CA LEU A 747 -20.74 -20.68 15.53
C LEU A 747 -19.39 -20.88 16.25
N ASN A 748 -19.36 -21.76 17.26
CA ASN A 748 -18.15 -22.06 18.03
C ASN A 748 -18.11 -23.55 18.44
N TYR A 749 -17.52 -24.40 17.59
CA TYR A 749 -17.47 -25.85 17.76
C TYR A 749 -16.14 -26.47 17.29
N ASP A 750 -15.81 -27.64 17.83
CA ASP A 750 -14.81 -28.56 17.29
C ASP A 750 -15.52 -29.70 16.55
N THR A 751 -14.87 -30.27 15.55
CA THR A 751 -15.31 -31.49 14.86
C THR A 751 -14.38 -32.64 15.26
N GLU A 752 -14.92 -33.81 15.57
CA GLU A 752 -14.10 -34.99 15.85
C GLU A 752 -13.35 -35.44 14.57
N PRO A 753 -12.07 -35.81 14.65
CA PRO A 753 -11.31 -36.27 13.49
C PRO A 753 -12.00 -37.45 12.79
N SER A 754 -12.06 -37.43 11.45
CA SER A 754 -12.56 -38.58 10.71
C SER A 754 -11.59 -39.76 10.84
N PHE A 755 -11.92 -40.71 11.72
CA PHE A 755 -11.21 -41.97 11.89
C PHE A 755 -11.45 -42.93 10.71
N VAL A 756 -10.94 -42.54 9.54
CA VAL A 756 -10.37 -43.50 8.60
C VAL A 756 -9.34 -44.35 9.39
N PRO A 757 -9.20 -45.67 9.14
CA PRO A 757 -8.17 -46.48 9.78
C PRO A 757 -6.77 -46.13 9.23
N LEU A 758 -6.29 -44.95 9.64
CA LEU A 758 -4.92 -44.47 9.48
C LEU A 758 -4.01 -45.25 10.44
N SER A 759 -2.74 -45.44 10.08
CA SER A 759 -1.78 -46.10 10.95
C SER A 759 -1.55 -45.30 12.24
N THR A 760 -1.19 -46.01 13.31
CA THR A 760 -0.61 -45.39 14.52
C THR A 760 0.80 -44.85 14.28
N GLU A 761 1.40 -45.16 13.13
CA GLU A 761 2.66 -44.55 12.67
C GLU A 761 2.42 -43.11 12.20
N THR A 762 3.11 -42.17 12.83
CA THR A 762 3.12 -40.75 12.45
C THR A 762 4.50 -40.33 11.96
N LYS A 763 4.53 -39.26 11.15
CA LYS A 763 5.75 -38.55 10.76
C LYS A 763 5.64 -37.11 11.24
N LEU A 764 6.75 -36.54 11.69
CA LEU A 764 6.83 -35.13 12.07
C LEU A 764 6.96 -34.27 10.80
N VAL A 765 5.98 -33.40 10.54
CA VAL A 765 5.89 -32.55 9.33
C VAL A 765 5.55 -31.11 9.71
N ARG A 766 6.12 -30.14 9.01
CA ARG A 766 5.79 -28.71 9.14
C ARG A 766 4.39 -28.42 8.59
N LEU A 767 3.52 -27.77 9.38
CA LEU A 767 2.11 -27.56 9.03
C LEU A 767 1.91 -26.80 7.71
N GLY A 768 2.78 -25.87 7.34
CA GLY A 768 2.79 -25.15 6.05
C GLY A 768 3.06 -26.01 4.81
N VAL A 769 3.55 -27.24 4.98
CA VAL A 769 3.62 -28.24 3.90
C VAL A 769 2.24 -28.84 3.63
N LEU A 770 1.42 -29.00 4.68
CA LEU A 770 0.07 -29.54 4.58
C LEU A 770 -0.94 -28.47 4.14
N ALA A 771 -0.74 -27.22 4.56
CA ALA A 771 -1.77 -26.19 4.59
C ALA A 771 -1.30 -24.79 4.17
N LEU A 772 -2.28 -24.02 3.67
CA LEU A 772 -2.23 -22.56 3.52
C LEU A 772 -3.13 -21.91 4.56
N GLY A 773 -2.98 -20.60 4.74
CA GLY A 773 -3.84 -19.84 5.65
C GLY A 773 -3.69 -18.34 5.44
N ARG A 774 -4.43 -17.56 6.23
CA ARG A 774 -4.35 -16.10 6.27
C ARG A 774 -4.73 -15.61 7.65
N SER A 775 -4.15 -14.51 8.10
CA SER A 775 -4.52 -13.82 9.34
C SER A 775 -4.43 -12.30 9.22
N GLY A 776 -5.14 -11.61 10.11
CA GLY A 776 -5.17 -10.16 10.22
C GLY A 776 -5.83 -9.70 11.51
N ASP A 777 -5.54 -8.47 11.92
CA ASP A 777 -6.12 -7.85 13.11
C ASP A 777 -7.58 -7.39 12.89
N LYS A 778 -8.35 -7.32 13.97
CA LYS A 778 -9.63 -6.58 14.03
C LYS A 778 -9.76 -5.99 15.42
N GLY A 779 -9.20 -4.80 15.63
CA GLY A 779 -8.97 -4.24 16.95
C GLY A 779 -8.01 -5.12 17.77
N GLY A 780 -8.38 -5.47 19.00
CA GLY A 780 -7.55 -6.31 19.89
C GLY A 780 -7.42 -7.79 19.54
N ASN A 781 -8.05 -8.24 18.44
CA ASN A 781 -8.26 -9.65 18.09
C ASN A 781 -7.53 -10.03 16.80
N ILE A 782 -7.23 -11.33 16.63
CA ILE A 782 -6.74 -11.90 15.36
C ILE A 782 -7.81 -12.82 14.77
N ASN A 783 -8.11 -12.64 13.49
CA ASN A 783 -8.85 -13.62 12.69
C ASN A 783 -7.82 -14.52 11.97
N PHE A 784 -8.10 -15.82 11.88
CA PHE A 784 -7.17 -16.80 11.31
C PHE A 784 -7.92 -17.93 10.60
N GLY A 785 -7.81 -17.97 9.27
CA GLY A 785 -8.27 -19.11 8.46
C GLY A 785 -7.12 -20.00 8.02
N ILE A 786 -7.35 -21.32 8.02
CA ILE A 786 -6.39 -22.33 7.57
C ILE A 786 -7.10 -23.45 6.78
N PHE A 787 -6.50 -23.89 5.67
CA PHE A 787 -7.07 -24.91 4.78
C PHE A 787 -5.97 -25.81 4.19
N PRO A 788 -6.25 -27.09 3.91
CA PRO A 788 -5.26 -28.01 3.36
C PRO A 788 -4.99 -27.69 1.88
N LYS A 789 -3.73 -27.87 1.45
CA LYS A 789 -3.32 -27.73 0.04
C LYS A 789 -3.96 -28.80 -0.87
N VAL A 790 -4.36 -29.94 -0.31
CA VAL A 790 -4.97 -31.06 -1.04
C VAL A 790 -6.32 -31.42 -0.40
N SER A 791 -7.43 -31.22 -1.12
CA SER A 791 -8.79 -31.46 -0.61
C SER A 791 -9.03 -32.87 -0.05
N LYS A 792 -8.29 -33.87 -0.54
CA LYS A 792 -8.33 -35.28 -0.12
C LYS A 792 -8.16 -35.47 1.41
N ILE A 793 -7.37 -34.62 2.06
CA ILE A 793 -7.08 -34.72 3.51
C ILE A 793 -8.08 -33.96 4.40
N TRP A 794 -9.03 -33.22 3.82
CA TRP A 794 -9.98 -32.37 4.57
C TRP A 794 -10.72 -33.09 5.73
N PRO A 795 -11.23 -34.33 5.58
CA PRO A 795 -11.95 -35.02 6.67
C PRO A 795 -11.08 -35.29 7.92
N TRP A 796 -9.76 -35.41 7.75
CA TRP A 796 -8.81 -35.47 8.85
C TRP A 796 -8.45 -34.06 9.34
N PHE A 797 -8.14 -33.15 8.41
CA PHE A 797 -7.63 -31.81 8.70
C PHE A 797 -8.59 -30.96 9.53
N GLN A 798 -9.90 -31.04 9.24
CA GLN A 798 -10.92 -30.30 9.98
C GLN A 798 -10.86 -30.61 11.48
N GLY A 799 -10.86 -31.89 11.88
CA GLY A 799 -10.80 -32.30 13.28
C GLY A 799 -9.41 -32.24 13.89
N PHE A 800 -8.35 -32.32 13.07
CA PHE A 800 -6.98 -32.09 13.53
C PHE A 800 -6.79 -30.65 14.04
N MET A 801 -7.30 -29.66 13.30
CA MET A 801 -7.27 -28.24 13.70
C MET A 801 -8.43 -27.90 14.65
N SER A 802 -8.39 -28.43 15.87
CA SER A 802 -9.30 -28.06 16.98
C SER A 802 -8.86 -26.80 17.73
N ARG A 803 -9.72 -26.24 18.58
CA ARG A 803 -9.41 -25.12 19.50
C ARG A 803 -8.26 -25.48 20.44
N THR A 804 -8.29 -26.68 20.99
CA THR A 804 -7.20 -27.24 21.81
C THR A 804 -5.90 -27.32 21.01
N ARG A 805 -5.95 -27.84 19.77
CA ARG A 805 -4.77 -27.88 18.89
C ARG A 805 -4.22 -26.49 18.61
N LEU A 806 -5.05 -25.49 18.32
CA LEU A 806 -4.59 -24.13 18.06
C LEU A 806 -3.92 -23.52 19.30
N ARG A 807 -4.53 -23.64 20.48
CA ARG A 807 -3.91 -23.21 21.75
C ARG A 807 -2.54 -23.86 21.96
N ASP A 808 -2.46 -25.17 21.75
CA ASP A 808 -1.22 -25.94 21.93
C ASP A 808 -0.15 -25.59 20.86
N LEU A 809 -0.58 -25.12 19.68
CA LEU A 809 0.32 -24.58 18.64
C LEU A 809 0.78 -23.15 18.94
N ILE A 810 -0.05 -22.30 19.58
CA ILE A 810 0.36 -20.98 20.08
C ILE A 810 1.45 -21.14 21.16
N GLY A 811 1.28 -22.08 22.09
CA GLY A 811 2.32 -22.44 23.05
C GLY A 811 2.55 -21.36 24.12
N GLU A 812 3.81 -20.96 24.36
CA GLU A 812 4.20 -20.04 25.44
C GLU A 812 3.66 -18.60 25.28
N ASP A 813 3.19 -18.24 24.08
CA ASP A 813 2.51 -16.97 23.81
C ASP A 813 1.05 -16.96 24.32
N TRP A 814 0.50 -18.12 24.68
CA TRP A 814 -0.88 -18.23 25.18
C TRP A 814 -1.06 -17.57 26.55
N ARG A 815 -2.23 -16.97 26.78
CA ARG A 815 -2.66 -16.40 28.06
C ARG A 815 -4.11 -16.84 28.32
N ASP A 816 -4.44 -17.16 29.57
CA ASP A 816 -5.75 -17.75 29.92
C ASP A 816 -6.91 -16.73 29.85
N GLU A 817 -6.62 -15.44 29.74
CA GLU A 817 -7.58 -14.39 29.38
C GLU A 817 -7.96 -14.37 27.89
N TYR A 818 -7.24 -15.08 27.00
CA TYR A 818 -7.58 -15.18 25.58
C TYR A 818 -8.73 -16.17 25.35
N PHE A 819 -9.59 -15.86 24.38
CA PHE A 819 -10.70 -16.73 23.97
C PHE A 819 -10.54 -17.15 22.52
N ILE A 820 -10.86 -18.40 22.20
CA ILE A 820 -10.85 -18.93 20.82
C ILE A 820 -12.27 -19.34 20.43
N GLU A 821 -12.78 -18.74 19.37
CA GLU A 821 -13.92 -19.28 18.61
C GLU A 821 -13.41 -20.07 17.41
N ARG A 822 -14.09 -21.17 17.06
CA ARG A 822 -13.77 -22.03 15.91
C ARG A 822 -15.01 -22.42 15.13
N MET A 823 -14.92 -22.41 13.81
CA MET A 823 -15.93 -22.91 12.88
C MET A 823 -15.29 -23.42 11.58
N GLU A 824 -16.08 -24.01 10.69
CA GLU A 824 -15.65 -24.53 9.39
C GLU A 824 -16.45 -23.90 8.25
N PHE A 825 -15.79 -23.66 7.11
CA PHE A 825 -16.42 -23.32 5.84
C PHE A 825 -16.31 -24.52 4.89
N PRO A 826 -17.32 -25.40 4.79
CA PRO A 826 -17.21 -26.65 4.04
C PRO A 826 -16.96 -26.45 2.54
N GLY A 827 -17.63 -25.47 1.92
CA GLY A 827 -17.54 -25.16 0.47
C GLY A 827 -16.15 -24.72 0.00
N ILE A 828 -15.24 -24.38 0.91
CA ILE A 828 -13.84 -24.00 0.63
C ILE A 828 -12.81 -24.84 1.41
N HIS A 829 -13.26 -25.87 2.13
CA HIS A 829 -12.45 -26.74 2.99
C HIS A 829 -11.53 -25.99 3.97
N SER A 830 -12.05 -24.98 4.69
CA SER A 830 -11.25 -24.23 5.67
C SER A 830 -11.80 -24.33 7.10
N VAL A 831 -10.89 -24.33 8.07
CA VAL A 831 -11.19 -24.07 9.48
C VAL A 831 -10.86 -22.60 9.76
N HIS A 832 -11.77 -21.89 10.42
CA HIS A 832 -11.60 -20.49 10.78
C HIS A 832 -11.68 -20.29 12.29
N PHE A 833 -10.81 -19.43 12.79
CA PHE A 833 -10.66 -19.08 14.19
C PHE A 833 -10.73 -17.57 14.42
N VAL A 834 -11.31 -17.15 15.53
CA VAL A 834 -11.15 -15.79 16.08
C VAL A 834 -10.46 -15.93 17.43
N ILE A 835 -9.28 -15.32 17.58
CA ILE A 835 -8.48 -15.31 18.80
C ILE A 835 -8.60 -13.91 19.42
N TYR A 836 -9.34 -13.83 20.52
CA TYR A 836 -9.69 -12.56 21.16
C TYR A 836 -8.62 -12.10 22.14
N GLY A 837 -8.39 -10.78 22.20
CA GLY A 837 -7.51 -10.13 23.17
C GLY A 837 -6.00 -10.31 22.94
N ILE A 838 -5.58 -11.13 21.97
CA ILE A 838 -4.16 -11.46 21.73
C ILE A 838 -3.32 -10.25 21.25
N LEU A 839 -3.93 -9.27 20.59
CA LEU A 839 -3.29 -7.97 20.29
C LEU A 839 -3.60 -6.90 21.35
N GLY A 840 -4.37 -7.22 22.38
CA GLY A 840 -4.73 -6.32 23.49
C GLY A 840 -5.62 -5.16 23.06
N ARG A 841 -4.99 -4.08 22.59
CA ARG A 841 -5.64 -2.79 22.26
C ARG A 841 -5.47 -2.37 20.80
N GLY A 842 -5.22 -3.35 19.93
CA GLY A 842 -5.07 -3.16 18.49
C GLY A 842 -3.76 -2.53 18.06
N SER A 843 -3.61 -2.42 16.74
CA SER A 843 -2.34 -2.19 16.04
C SER A 843 -1.62 -0.89 16.40
N SER A 844 -2.33 0.14 16.86
CA SER A 844 -1.76 1.44 17.26
C SER A 844 -1.10 1.46 18.65
N SER A 845 -1.47 0.53 19.54
CA SER A 845 -1.11 0.60 20.97
C SER A 845 -0.76 -0.74 21.63
N THR A 846 -0.74 -1.82 20.85
CA THR A 846 -0.33 -3.16 21.29
C THR A 846 1.15 -3.23 21.69
N VAL A 847 1.48 -4.20 22.54
CA VAL A 847 2.86 -4.53 22.91
C VAL A 847 3.54 -5.44 21.88
N ALA A 848 2.77 -6.09 20.99
CA ALA A 848 3.25 -7.13 20.08
C ALA A 848 4.34 -6.65 19.09
N LEU A 849 5.07 -7.61 18.51
CA LEU A 849 6.00 -7.37 17.41
C LEU A 849 5.30 -7.43 16.04
N ASP A 850 4.45 -8.43 15.83
CA ASP A 850 3.43 -8.42 14.77
C ASP A 850 2.19 -7.68 15.28
N ASN A 851 2.13 -6.37 15.05
CA ASN A 851 1.03 -5.54 15.52
C ASN A 851 -0.23 -5.62 14.63
N LEU A 852 -0.17 -6.32 13.49
CA LEU A 852 -1.27 -6.50 12.54
C LEU A 852 -1.78 -7.95 12.48
N GLY A 853 -1.23 -8.85 13.30
CA GLY A 853 -1.52 -10.28 13.25
C GLY A 853 -1.23 -10.94 11.89
N LYS A 854 -0.47 -10.31 10.99
CA LYS A 854 -0.29 -10.76 9.59
C LYS A 854 0.71 -11.92 9.48
N GLY A 855 1.65 -12.03 10.42
CA GLY A 855 2.58 -13.15 10.54
C GLY A 855 2.03 -14.33 11.36
N PHE A 856 0.91 -14.18 12.08
CA PHE A 856 0.34 -15.22 12.93
C PHE A 856 0.03 -16.53 12.17
N ALA A 857 -0.55 -16.45 10.96
CA ALA A 857 -0.82 -17.62 10.13
C ALA A 857 0.47 -18.39 9.78
N ASP A 858 1.54 -17.67 9.45
CA ASP A 858 2.82 -18.29 9.09
C ASP A 858 3.58 -18.81 10.32
N TYR A 859 3.45 -18.16 11.47
CA TYR A 859 3.92 -18.68 12.75
C TYR A 859 3.29 -20.04 13.08
N ILE A 860 1.96 -20.17 12.91
CA ILE A 860 1.26 -21.45 13.11
C ILE A 860 1.67 -22.48 12.04
N ARG A 861 1.90 -22.07 10.78
CA ARG A 861 2.37 -22.95 9.70
C ARG A 861 3.83 -23.42 9.86
N ASP A 862 4.69 -22.66 10.51
CA ASP A 862 6.10 -23.04 10.74
C ASP A 862 6.26 -24.20 11.75
N LYS A 863 5.25 -24.37 12.62
CA LYS A 863 5.18 -25.42 13.65
C LYS A 863 5.27 -26.81 13.02
N TRP A 864 6.03 -27.68 13.67
CA TRP A 864 6.12 -29.10 13.36
C TRP A 864 5.06 -29.89 14.13
N VAL A 865 4.34 -30.78 13.44
CA VAL A 865 3.24 -31.57 13.98
C VAL A 865 3.36 -33.03 13.57
N GLU A 866 2.82 -33.93 14.39
CA GLU A 866 2.70 -35.35 14.05
C GLU A 866 1.52 -35.59 13.10
N VAL A 867 1.78 -36.23 11.97
CA VAL A 867 0.83 -36.49 10.90
C VAL A 867 0.83 -37.99 10.57
N PRO A 868 -0.33 -38.67 10.49
CA PRO A 868 -0.38 -40.08 10.10
C PRO A 868 0.23 -40.32 8.71
N VAL A 869 0.95 -41.44 8.56
CA VAL A 869 1.76 -41.71 7.35
C VAL A 869 0.95 -41.67 6.05
N GLU A 870 -0.30 -42.13 6.06
CA GLU A 870 -1.17 -42.11 4.89
C GLU A 870 -1.55 -40.69 4.46
N ILE A 871 -1.71 -39.76 5.41
CA ILE A 871 -1.99 -38.35 5.11
C ILE A 871 -0.77 -37.70 4.45
N VAL A 872 0.45 -38.03 4.89
CA VAL A 872 1.69 -37.55 4.26
C VAL A 872 1.83 -38.10 2.83
N HIS A 873 1.48 -39.37 2.60
CA HIS A 873 1.50 -39.96 1.26
C HIS A 873 0.45 -39.29 0.34
N GLN A 874 -0.75 -38.99 0.84
CA GLN A 874 -1.81 -38.29 0.09
C GLN A 874 -1.50 -36.84 -0.32
N ILE A 875 -0.39 -36.26 0.17
CA ILE A 875 0.12 -34.93 -0.21
C ILE A 875 1.32 -35.08 -1.17
N SER A 876 1.82 -36.30 -1.37
CA SER A 876 2.92 -36.65 -2.28
C SER A 876 2.44 -37.31 -3.58
N GLU A 877 1.12 -37.52 -3.71
CA GLU A 877 0.37 -38.07 -4.87
C GLU A 877 -0.29 -36.95 -5.67
#